data_AF-A0ABD4B439-F1
#
_entry.id   AF-A0ABD4B439-F1
#
_cell.length_a   1.000
_cell.length_b   1.000
_cell.length_c   1.000
_cell.angle_alpha   90.00
_cell.angle_beta   90.00
_cell.angle_gamma   90.00
#
_symmetry.space_group_name_H-M   'P 1'
#
loop_
_entity.id
_entity.type
_entity.pdbx_description
1 polymer ?
#
loop_
_entity_poly.entity_id
_entity_poly.type
_entity_poly.pdbx_seq_one_letter_code
_entity_poly.pdbx_strand_id
1 'polypeptide(L)'
;QHATTPLKEFGTNYPEFALKPKEALEKLLQEKNGQVAGAAYREDLGGIDFVWGNKDYGLEHILKRREEQAIGKGLNEAEAKEYALNVIKTIPEVIEKGVKVEQNGRVAIEYQNIRVGLKDNWKGEKLPNHWIITGYEKTESSGSLYAHPLMTKSETLPLNSIENNPTPKPTTSQEDLLKTSENLNETPPKPTKLSPLEQAKAEKLAKLESEQLASEQEFLKAKEQEAKRKEALKKKLEHERGNAGNIESQTKIEVGEDIPTQIQAQIPKSRVRLNEREIYDLDYAIVKAKDLKPSFTTGGTQKRTDMNEEQIKSIAENFDPKKIFGSGGFEDLPIILHDGQVIAGNHRIQGMLNFTPKSRYIYHKAIKEYYNIDLAPDELLVRVPHNRLNNTEINNLAAGSNQGRFNSESDHAIAVLSHYEAKLKELEKKLDADSIYSLKNIVAKNLNFDKATHPNVGDSNLALLMYNMPRTKTQGIELLNRWQKEFSNDIKSYEKVKKMFVDNAGSFHNLIHDMNFPNVSLNAYLSDIMDRSFANLKNYQTTSESLKDLSEKFYKTSSLEMFEKSEQNTSDISEILGGAIARFARFDDPSKALFEALRSDNIKKGLKDFKIADVTKDMFNPKSKEFKDIDIYDFTHYLLMVNREPNENNPTLKRLIEAVKDMQKESEKGVKEVSKKNAEETQKKIKRDYSDTKLSNDEIKDLLNNAEIPTSGRDAVIFGKNNLTPEIVEFMHKNNKRMIIEKASNKEIELLQNANFRHPEDVRASLDHDAIAHILKRHGVNSVNVRNGESPITYEDIANYRDVVNNADEIIRAIGKDNKENITAFKQINGYAVVVEQAVNKNSELVLKTMFKSNGDYKNNNAYKKFSSTGLNANAKVQP
;
A
#
# COMPACT_ATOMS: atom_id res chain seq x y z
N GLN A 1 39.10 -11.17 42.78
CA GLN A 1 40.33 -10.78 42.06
C GLN A 1 40.28 -11.10 40.56
N HIS A 2 39.67 -12.20 40.10
CA HIS A 2 39.61 -12.52 38.65
C HIS A 2 38.36 -12.04 37.88
N ALA A 3 37.45 -11.27 38.52
CA ALA A 3 36.11 -10.99 37.98
C ALA A 3 35.81 -9.47 37.87
N THR A 4 36.82 -8.64 37.61
CA THR A 4 36.72 -7.17 37.66
C THR A 4 37.62 -6.47 36.63
N THR A 5 37.89 -7.09 35.48
CA THR A 5 38.72 -6.50 34.42
C THR A 5 37.83 -5.72 33.44
N PRO A 6 37.83 -4.37 33.45
CA PRO A 6 36.94 -3.59 32.59
C PRO A 6 37.40 -3.62 31.13
N LEU A 7 36.43 -3.59 30.20
CA LEU A 7 36.69 -3.47 28.77
C LEU A 7 36.74 -1.99 28.38
N LYS A 8 37.83 -1.54 27.74
CA LYS A 8 37.99 -0.13 27.33
C LYS A 8 36.88 0.32 26.36
N GLU A 9 36.36 -0.61 25.58
CA GLU A 9 35.29 -0.45 24.60
C GLU A 9 33.94 -0.08 25.24
N PHE A 10 33.75 -0.36 26.53
CA PHE A 10 32.57 0.05 27.29
C PHE A 10 32.74 1.40 28.00
N GLY A 11 33.86 2.09 27.77
CA GLY A 11 34.13 3.43 28.30
C GLY A 11 34.59 3.42 29.76
N THR A 12 34.35 4.53 30.46
CA THR A 12 34.74 4.73 31.86
C THR A 12 34.20 3.60 32.74
N ASN A 13 35.09 2.93 33.49
CA ASN A 13 34.67 2.01 34.53
C ASN A 13 34.53 2.75 35.86
N TYR A 14 33.44 2.49 36.58
CA TYR A 14 33.20 3.02 37.93
C TYR A 14 33.39 1.90 38.97
N PRO A 15 34.64 1.49 39.30
CA PRO A 15 34.92 0.33 40.16
C PRO A 15 34.39 0.47 41.59
N GLU A 16 34.10 1.68 42.05
CA GLU A 16 33.54 1.98 43.38
C GLU A 16 32.12 1.42 43.61
N PHE A 17 31.43 1.03 42.52
CA PHE A 17 30.13 0.37 42.52
C PHE A 17 30.19 -1.14 42.19
N ALA A 18 31.39 -1.75 42.13
CA ALA A 18 31.52 -3.19 41.98
C ALA A 18 30.84 -3.94 43.16
N LEU A 19 30.19 -5.06 42.86
CA LEU A 19 29.35 -5.85 43.77
C LEU A 19 28.17 -5.10 44.41
N LYS A 20 27.78 -3.93 43.88
CA LYS A 20 26.65 -3.11 44.32
C LYS A 20 25.69 -2.88 43.15
N PRO A 21 24.88 -3.88 42.77
CA PRO A 21 24.18 -3.85 41.48
C PRO A 21 23.09 -2.78 41.36
N LYS A 22 22.53 -2.29 42.48
CA LYS A 22 21.54 -1.19 42.45
C LYS A 22 22.24 0.15 42.23
N GLU A 23 23.28 0.42 42.99
CA GLU A 23 24.07 1.65 42.92
C GLU A 23 24.88 1.74 41.61
N ALA A 24 25.36 0.60 41.10
CA ALA A 24 25.97 0.48 39.78
C ALA A 24 24.98 0.85 38.65
N LEU A 25 23.73 0.41 38.77
CA LEU A 25 22.68 0.74 37.82
C LEU A 25 22.32 2.23 37.86
N GLU A 26 22.12 2.77 39.06
CA GLU A 26 21.83 4.20 39.25
C GLU A 26 22.95 5.08 38.71
N LYS A 27 24.21 4.72 38.96
CA LYS A 27 25.37 5.44 38.41
C LYS A 27 25.37 5.47 36.88
N LEU A 28 25.11 4.33 36.23
CA LEU A 28 25.06 4.27 34.77
C LEU A 28 23.86 5.00 34.18
N LEU A 29 22.70 5.00 34.86
CA LEU A 29 21.53 5.80 34.48
C LEU A 29 21.78 7.32 34.61
N GLN A 30 22.57 7.74 35.60
CA GLN A 30 22.96 9.14 35.81
C GLN A 30 23.96 9.60 34.74
N GLU A 31 25.04 8.85 34.53
CA GLU A 31 26.15 9.22 33.64
C GLU A 31 25.83 8.99 32.16
N LYS A 32 24.92 8.06 31.86
CA LYS A 32 24.53 7.64 30.49
C LYS A 32 25.73 7.27 29.61
N ASN A 33 26.77 6.72 30.24
CA ASN A 33 27.97 6.19 29.60
C ASN A 33 28.68 5.22 30.55
N GLY A 34 29.67 4.50 30.05
CA GLY A 34 30.57 3.69 30.88
C GLY A 34 30.04 2.30 31.25
N GLN A 35 30.70 1.71 32.25
CA GLN A 35 30.43 0.38 32.78
C GLN A 35 30.70 0.31 34.29
N VAL A 36 30.21 -0.75 34.92
CA VAL A 36 30.67 -1.23 36.22
C VAL A 36 31.05 -2.69 36.06
N ALA A 37 32.36 -2.95 35.95
CA ALA A 37 32.89 -4.30 35.83
C ALA A 37 32.77 -5.06 37.16
N GLY A 38 32.12 -6.22 37.15
CA GLY A 38 31.76 -6.98 38.35
C GLY A 38 30.69 -6.30 39.21
N ALA A 39 29.73 -5.57 38.59
CA ALA A 39 28.60 -4.96 39.28
C ALA A 39 27.79 -5.95 40.14
N ALA A 40 27.66 -7.19 39.67
CA ALA A 40 27.18 -8.33 40.46
C ALA A 40 28.13 -9.52 40.34
N TYR A 41 27.93 -10.52 41.20
CA TYR A 41 28.61 -11.82 41.13
C TYR A 41 27.62 -12.93 41.46
N ARG A 42 27.68 -14.04 40.73
CA ARG A 42 26.96 -15.29 41.04
C ARG A 42 27.89 -16.48 40.90
N GLU A 43 27.71 -17.51 41.71
CA GLU A 43 28.56 -18.72 41.68
C GLU A 43 28.39 -19.53 40.37
N ASP A 44 27.23 -19.46 39.73
CA ASP A 44 26.90 -20.18 38.48
C ASP A 44 27.30 -19.45 37.19
N LEU A 45 27.83 -18.22 37.30
CA LEU A 45 28.14 -17.32 36.17
C LEU A 45 29.46 -16.52 36.32
N GLY A 46 29.98 -16.34 37.53
CA GLY A 46 31.09 -15.44 37.80
C GLY A 46 30.64 -13.97 37.93
N GLY A 47 31.53 -13.04 37.55
CA GLY A 47 31.22 -11.61 37.55
C GLY A 47 30.23 -11.24 36.45
N ILE A 48 29.34 -10.29 36.74
CA ILE A 48 28.36 -9.74 35.81
C ILE A 48 28.60 -8.23 35.71
N ASP A 49 28.97 -7.75 34.53
CA ASP A 49 29.22 -6.35 34.22
C ASP A 49 27.93 -5.65 33.81
N PHE A 50 27.68 -4.49 34.42
CA PHE A 50 26.61 -3.59 33.97
C PHE A 50 27.23 -2.59 33.01
N VAL A 51 26.64 -2.41 31.83
CA VAL A 51 27.22 -1.66 30.72
C VAL A 51 26.16 -0.72 30.18
N TRP A 52 26.46 0.59 30.07
CA TRP A 52 25.53 1.54 29.45
C TRP A 52 25.22 1.13 28.00
N GLY A 53 26.29 0.85 27.24
CA GLY A 53 26.20 0.30 25.90
C GLY A 53 25.81 1.34 24.85
N ASN A 54 24.92 0.96 23.94
CA ASN A 54 24.42 1.79 22.84
C ASN A 54 23.05 1.27 22.38
N LYS A 55 22.58 1.64 21.19
CA LYS A 55 21.28 1.17 20.64
C LYS A 55 21.17 -0.35 20.43
N ASP A 56 22.28 -1.07 20.33
CA ASP A 56 22.33 -2.50 19.95
C ASP A 56 22.55 -3.44 21.16
N TYR A 57 23.08 -2.93 22.27
CA TYR A 57 23.28 -3.68 23.52
C TYR A 57 23.40 -2.79 24.76
N GLY A 58 23.22 -3.38 25.96
CA GLY A 58 23.39 -2.69 27.24
C GLY A 58 22.14 -1.95 27.72
N LEU A 59 22.28 -1.13 28.75
CA LEU A 59 21.15 -0.42 29.37
C LEU A 59 20.44 0.56 28.40
N GLU A 60 21.18 1.23 27.51
CA GLU A 60 20.59 2.13 26.51
C GLU A 60 19.68 1.38 25.52
N HIS A 61 20.13 0.22 25.05
CA HIS A 61 19.34 -0.67 24.20
C HIS A 61 18.06 -1.12 24.91
N ILE A 62 18.14 -1.44 26.20
CA ILE A 62 16.97 -1.85 26.99
C ILE A 62 15.97 -0.69 27.08
N LEU A 63 16.42 0.53 27.42
CA LEU A 63 15.57 1.73 27.47
C LEU A 63 14.84 1.93 26.14
N LYS A 64 15.60 2.06 25.04
CA LYS A 64 15.05 2.34 23.70
C LYS A 64 14.07 1.26 23.26
N ARG A 65 14.43 -0.03 23.41
CA ARG A 65 13.56 -1.14 23.01
C ARG A 65 12.31 -1.28 23.86
N ARG A 66 12.33 -0.89 25.15
CA ARG A 66 11.12 -0.90 25.99
C ARG A 66 10.23 0.32 25.72
N GLU A 67 10.82 1.48 25.45
CA GLU A 67 10.09 2.70 25.04
C GLU A 67 9.38 2.47 23.70
N GLU A 68 10.08 1.97 22.68
CA GLU A 68 9.50 1.52 21.40
C GLU A 68 8.36 0.50 21.58
N GLN A 69 8.54 -0.48 22.49
CA GLN A 69 7.52 -1.50 22.77
C GLN A 69 6.26 -0.92 23.42
N ALA A 70 6.40 0.10 24.27
CA ALA A 70 5.27 0.78 24.91
C ALA A 70 4.54 1.72 23.94
N ILE A 71 5.26 2.51 23.15
CA ILE A 71 4.68 3.38 22.12
C ILE A 71 3.91 2.53 21.09
N GLY A 72 4.49 1.42 20.63
CA GLY A 72 3.82 0.47 19.73
C GLY A 72 2.59 -0.24 20.32
N LYS A 73 2.31 -0.07 21.63
CA LYS A 73 1.09 -0.51 22.31
C LYS A 73 0.13 0.64 22.66
N GLY A 74 0.44 1.89 22.25
CA GLY A 74 -0.42 3.06 22.43
C GLY A 74 -0.17 3.91 23.67
N LEU A 75 0.93 3.69 24.41
CA LEU A 75 1.34 4.59 25.51
C LEU A 75 1.96 5.87 24.96
N ASN A 76 1.79 6.98 25.68
CA ASN A 76 2.45 8.24 25.30
C ASN A 76 3.95 8.25 25.65
N GLU A 77 4.70 9.23 25.13
CA GLU A 77 6.17 9.29 25.29
C GLU A 77 6.64 9.34 26.76
N ALA A 78 5.87 9.95 27.67
CA ALA A 78 6.22 10.00 29.09
C ALA A 78 5.98 8.65 29.77
N GLU A 79 4.81 8.03 29.53
CA GLU A 79 4.45 6.70 30.05
C GLU A 79 5.40 5.61 29.53
N ALA A 80 5.79 5.68 28.26
CA ALA A 80 6.71 4.74 27.62
C ALA A 80 8.12 4.79 28.24
N LYS A 81 8.62 5.99 28.57
CA LYS A 81 9.89 6.17 29.28
C LYS A 81 9.83 5.68 30.72
N GLU A 82 8.70 5.89 31.41
CA GLU A 82 8.48 5.37 32.76
C GLU A 82 8.46 3.83 32.78
N TYR A 83 7.71 3.20 31.86
CA TYR A 83 7.71 1.74 31.67
C TYR A 83 9.12 1.20 31.41
N ALA A 84 9.86 1.82 30.48
CA ALA A 84 11.23 1.41 30.16
C ALA A 84 12.19 1.49 31.36
N LEU A 85 12.07 2.55 32.16
CA LEU A 85 12.84 2.74 33.38
C LEU A 85 12.48 1.72 34.45
N ASN A 86 11.19 1.37 34.59
CA ASN A 86 10.72 0.38 35.55
C ASN A 86 11.24 -1.03 35.23
N VAL A 87 11.22 -1.45 33.95
CA VAL A 87 11.84 -2.72 33.53
C VAL A 87 13.32 -2.76 33.92
N ILE A 88 14.07 -1.68 33.68
CA ILE A 88 15.50 -1.63 34.04
C ILE A 88 15.73 -1.70 35.56
N LYS A 89 14.90 -1.05 36.38
CA LYS A 89 15.02 -1.10 37.85
C LYS A 89 14.85 -2.51 38.43
N THR A 90 14.22 -3.45 37.70
CA THR A 90 14.13 -4.86 38.14
C THR A 90 15.43 -5.66 37.94
N ILE A 91 16.34 -5.22 37.06
CA ILE A 91 17.53 -5.99 36.66
C ILE A 91 18.39 -6.47 37.85
N PRO A 92 18.69 -5.66 38.89
CA PRO A 92 19.44 -6.12 40.06
C PRO A 92 18.76 -7.28 40.79
N GLU A 93 17.44 -7.22 40.96
CA GLU A 93 16.66 -8.28 41.63
C GLU A 93 16.58 -9.55 40.78
N VAL A 94 16.41 -9.41 39.46
CA VAL A 94 16.41 -10.55 38.52
C VAL A 94 17.76 -11.27 38.58
N ILE A 95 18.87 -10.53 38.64
CA ILE A 95 20.21 -11.11 38.75
C ILE A 95 20.41 -11.79 40.11
N GLU A 96 19.94 -11.19 41.21
CA GLU A 96 20.07 -11.74 42.56
C GLU A 96 19.22 -13.00 42.78
N LYS A 97 17.96 -13.02 42.33
CA LYS A 97 16.97 -14.06 42.67
C LYS A 97 16.63 -15.01 41.52
N GLY A 98 17.03 -14.70 40.29
CA GLY A 98 16.59 -15.43 39.10
C GLY A 98 17.35 -16.72 38.82
N VAL A 99 16.71 -17.59 38.04
CA VAL A 99 17.27 -18.86 37.58
C VAL A 99 18.07 -18.63 36.30
N LYS A 100 19.28 -19.19 36.22
CA LYS A 100 20.09 -19.22 35.00
C LYS A 100 19.44 -20.15 33.98
N VAL A 101 19.22 -19.64 32.77
CA VAL A 101 18.68 -20.40 31.64
C VAL A 101 19.66 -20.30 30.47
N GLU A 102 19.94 -21.42 29.81
CA GLU A 102 20.85 -21.48 28.66
C GLU A 102 20.13 -22.11 27.47
N GLN A 103 20.02 -21.38 26.36
CA GLN A 103 19.38 -21.83 25.13
C GLN A 103 20.23 -21.41 23.93
N ASN A 104 20.57 -22.35 23.06
CA ASN A 104 21.39 -22.12 21.85
C ASN A 104 22.72 -21.37 22.13
N GLY A 105 23.39 -21.69 23.24
CA GLY A 105 24.64 -21.05 23.66
C GLY A 105 24.49 -19.59 24.10
N ARG A 106 23.26 -19.13 24.37
CA ARG A 106 22.99 -17.82 24.98
C ARG A 106 22.54 -18.03 26.42
N VAL A 107 23.20 -17.33 27.33
CA VAL A 107 22.92 -17.34 28.76
C VAL A 107 21.94 -16.21 29.10
N ALA A 108 20.94 -16.50 29.92
CA ALA A 108 20.03 -15.52 30.47
C ALA A 108 19.76 -15.83 31.95
N ILE A 109 19.25 -14.84 32.68
CA ILE A 109 18.67 -15.01 34.01
C ILE A 109 17.19 -14.66 33.93
N GLU A 110 16.34 -15.51 34.50
CA GLU A 110 14.89 -15.34 34.50
C GLU A 110 14.35 -15.29 35.92
N TYR A 111 13.54 -14.28 36.21
CA TYR A 111 12.82 -14.14 37.47
C TYR A 111 11.45 -13.52 37.21
N GLN A 112 10.39 -14.16 37.72
CA GLN A 112 9.01 -13.79 37.41
C GLN A 112 8.78 -13.69 35.89
N ASN A 113 8.22 -12.59 35.40
CA ASN A 113 8.04 -12.32 33.98
C ASN A 113 9.26 -11.65 33.31
N ILE A 114 10.36 -11.35 34.00
CA ILE A 114 11.53 -10.66 33.42
C ILE A 114 12.63 -11.65 33.04
N ARG A 115 13.19 -11.47 31.84
CA ARG A 115 14.40 -12.15 31.35
C ARG A 115 15.50 -11.13 31.08
N VAL A 116 16.65 -11.29 31.74
CA VAL A 116 17.88 -10.54 31.48
C VAL A 116 18.84 -11.41 30.67
N GLY A 117 19.16 -10.97 29.46
CA GLY A 117 20.13 -11.64 28.58
C GLY A 117 21.56 -11.25 28.94
N LEU A 118 22.43 -12.24 29.04
CA LEU A 118 23.86 -12.09 29.32
C LEU A 118 24.72 -12.58 28.15
N LYS A 119 25.96 -12.11 28.08
CA LYS A 119 26.94 -12.54 27.10
C LYS A 119 28.32 -12.69 27.74
N ASP A 120 29.05 -13.75 27.41
CA ASP A 120 30.36 -14.13 27.97
C ASP A 120 31.54 -13.77 27.05
N ASN A 121 31.30 -13.01 25.98
CA ASN A 121 32.30 -12.71 24.95
C ASN A 121 32.14 -11.29 24.36
N TRP A 122 33.25 -10.76 23.84
CA TRP A 122 33.31 -9.49 23.12
C TRP A 122 34.04 -9.70 21.80
N LYS A 123 33.40 -9.34 20.68
CA LYS A 123 33.92 -9.56 19.30
C LYS A 123 34.41 -10.99 18.99
N GLY A 124 33.92 -11.99 19.73
CA GLY A 124 34.32 -13.40 19.61
C GLY A 124 35.40 -13.86 20.60
N GLU A 125 36.06 -12.94 21.31
CA GLU A 125 36.97 -13.27 22.39
C GLU A 125 36.19 -13.53 23.67
N LYS A 126 36.47 -14.65 24.35
CA LYS A 126 35.82 -15.02 25.60
C LYS A 126 36.33 -14.15 26.75
N LEU A 127 35.39 -13.59 27.51
CA LEU A 127 35.63 -12.73 28.66
C LEU A 127 35.68 -13.56 29.96
N PRO A 128 36.34 -13.06 31.02
CA PRO A 128 36.26 -13.64 32.36
C PRO A 128 34.90 -13.37 33.03
N ASN A 129 34.19 -12.31 32.61
CA ASN A 129 32.88 -11.91 33.12
C ASN A 129 31.80 -12.08 32.07
N HIS A 130 30.57 -12.26 32.54
CA HIS A 130 29.37 -12.03 31.74
C HIS A 130 29.03 -10.54 31.74
N TRP A 131 28.32 -10.04 30.74
CA TRP A 131 27.84 -8.66 30.70
C TRP A 131 26.40 -8.58 30.20
N ILE A 132 25.65 -7.58 30.66
CA ILE A 132 24.23 -7.40 30.31
C ILE A 132 24.08 -6.91 28.88
N ILE A 133 23.49 -7.73 28.01
CA ILE A 133 23.22 -7.37 26.62
C ILE A 133 21.80 -6.85 26.41
N THR A 134 20.79 -7.40 27.10
CA THR A 134 19.38 -6.99 26.97
C THR A 134 18.53 -7.41 28.17
N GLY A 135 17.30 -6.92 28.26
CA GLY A 135 16.34 -7.20 29.33
C GLY A 135 14.91 -6.91 28.88
N TYR A 136 13.96 -7.81 29.16
CA TYR A 136 12.58 -7.66 28.71
C TYR A 136 11.58 -8.54 29.49
N GLU A 137 10.30 -8.15 29.45
CA GLU A 137 9.18 -8.98 29.86
C GLU A 137 8.92 -10.12 28.88
N LYS A 138 8.95 -11.36 29.37
CA LYS A 138 8.45 -12.56 28.70
C LYS A 138 6.94 -12.42 28.53
N THR A 139 6.47 -12.47 27.29
CA THR A 139 5.04 -12.47 26.97
C THR A 139 4.50 -13.90 27.03
N GLU A 140 3.73 -14.21 28.07
CA GLU A 140 2.80 -15.34 28.02
C GLU A 140 1.54 -14.95 27.24
N SER A 141 0.89 -15.93 26.60
CA SER A 141 -0.17 -15.71 25.63
C SER A 141 -1.54 -15.45 26.28
N SER A 142 -1.72 -14.27 26.87
CA SER A 142 -3.03 -13.70 27.22
C SER A 142 -2.99 -12.17 27.28
N GLY A 143 -4.07 -11.51 26.89
CA GLY A 143 -4.07 -10.10 26.52
C GLY A 143 -4.12 -9.07 27.67
N SER A 144 -3.91 -7.81 27.28
CA SER A 144 -4.05 -6.57 28.08
C SER A 144 -2.95 -6.27 29.11
N LEU A 145 -2.28 -5.12 28.92
CA LEU A 145 -1.38 -4.52 29.93
C LEU A 145 -2.14 -3.89 31.12
N TYR A 146 -3.48 -3.86 31.12
CA TYR A 146 -4.29 -3.36 32.24
C TYR A 146 -4.42 -4.38 33.39
N ALA A 147 -3.81 -5.56 33.26
CA ALA A 147 -3.59 -6.50 34.35
C ALA A 147 -2.09 -6.79 34.48
N HIS A 148 -1.65 -7.05 35.72
CA HIS A 148 -0.29 -7.43 36.16
C HIS A 148 0.61 -6.28 36.69
N PRO A 149 1.49 -6.56 37.68
CA PRO A 149 1.57 -5.75 38.89
C PRO A 149 2.50 -4.53 38.84
N LEU A 150 3.14 -4.23 37.71
CA LEU A 150 4.07 -3.08 37.58
C LEU A 150 3.35 -1.71 37.49
N MET A 151 2.01 -1.69 37.34
CA MET A 151 1.20 -0.45 37.34
C MET A 151 0.16 -0.35 38.47
N THR A 152 0.26 -1.17 39.52
CA THR A 152 -0.59 -1.01 40.72
C THR A 152 0.09 -0.16 41.79
N LYS A 153 -0.26 1.13 41.79
CA LYS A 153 -0.13 2.14 42.86
C LYS A 153 1.22 2.27 43.58
N SER A 154 1.75 3.49 43.48
CA SER A 154 2.66 4.15 44.42
C SER A 154 2.68 3.58 45.85
N GLU A 155 3.67 2.74 46.16
CA GLU A 155 4.18 2.58 47.52
C GLU A 155 5.64 3.02 47.57
N THR A 156 5.90 3.98 48.45
CA THR A 156 7.19 4.64 48.62
C THR A 156 8.19 3.71 49.30
N LEU A 157 9.25 3.31 48.61
CA LEU A 157 10.42 2.71 49.23
C LEU A 157 11.44 3.82 49.57
N PRO A 158 11.75 4.06 50.86
CA PRO A 158 12.59 5.18 51.27
C PRO A 158 14.08 4.85 51.12
N LEU A 159 14.84 5.78 50.53
CA LEU A 159 16.30 5.82 50.64
C LEU A 159 16.70 6.95 51.59
N ASN A 160 16.87 6.61 52.87
CA ASN A 160 17.68 7.40 53.80
C ASN A 160 19.05 6.73 53.95
N SER A 161 20.05 7.52 54.33
CA SER A 161 21.46 7.26 54.09
C SER A 161 22.26 6.80 55.33
N ILE A 162 23.53 6.46 55.08
CA ILE A 162 24.68 6.36 56.02
C ILE A 162 24.94 4.97 56.65
N GLU A 163 26.06 4.39 56.18
CA GLU A 163 27.12 3.62 56.86
C GLU A 163 26.86 2.96 58.24
N ASN A 164 27.14 1.66 58.36
CA ASN A 164 28.51 1.19 58.70
C ASN A 164 28.70 -0.35 58.63
N ASN A 165 29.95 -0.76 58.41
CA ASN A 165 30.47 -2.15 58.44
C ASN A 165 30.60 -2.65 59.91
N PRO A 166 30.84 -3.95 60.25
CA PRO A 166 31.85 -4.84 59.63
C PRO A 166 31.52 -6.35 59.43
N THR A 167 32.20 -6.93 58.43
CA THR A 167 32.96 -8.24 58.37
C THR A 167 33.16 -9.10 59.64
N PRO A 168 33.58 -10.41 59.55
CA PRO A 168 33.76 -11.33 58.39
C PRO A 168 33.37 -12.85 58.57
N LYS A 169 33.41 -13.59 57.44
CA LYS A 169 33.87 -15.01 57.14
C LYS A 169 34.57 -15.89 58.22
N PRO A 170 34.84 -17.23 58.04
CA PRO A 170 34.59 -18.15 56.87
C PRO A 170 34.23 -19.67 57.13
N THR A 171 34.13 -20.48 56.04
CA THR A 171 34.46 -21.95 55.91
C THR A 171 33.50 -23.00 56.54
N THR A 172 33.41 -24.29 56.11
CA THR A 172 34.40 -25.20 55.44
C THR A 172 33.78 -26.39 54.63
N SER A 173 34.48 -26.82 53.56
CA SER A 173 34.73 -28.20 53.01
C SER A 173 33.73 -29.39 52.99
N GLN A 174 33.55 -29.94 51.77
CA GLN A 174 33.71 -31.35 51.28
C GLN A 174 32.94 -32.58 51.84
N GLU A 175 32.50 -33.41 50.87
CA GLU A 175 32.52 -34.91 50.78
C GLU A 175 31.80 -35.75 51.86
N ASP A 176 31.17 -36.91 51.60
CA ASP A 176 30.95 -37.76 50.40
C ASP A 176 29.66 -38.62 50.64
N LEU A 177 29.33 -39.59 49.76
CA LEU A 177 28.95 -41.00 50.08
C LEU A 177 27.91 -41.66 49.13
N LEU A 178 28.42 -42.53 48.25
CA LEU A 178 28.03 -43.95 48.01
C LEU A 178 26.67 -44.41 47.40
N LYS A 179 26.78 -45.11 46.25
CA LYS A 179 26.30 -46.51 45.91
C LYS A 179 24.76 -46.81 45.95
N THR A 180 24.11 -47.77 45.24
CA THR A 180 24.35 -48.84 44.22
C THR A 180 22.95 -49.34 43.73
N SER A 181 22.69 -50.15 42.68
CA SER A 181 23.47 -50.83 41.61
C SER A 181 22.51 -51.41 40.52
N GLU A 182 23.05 -51.66 39.32
CA GLU A 182 22.76 -52.78 38.38
C GLU A 182 21.32 -53.23 38.03
N ASN A 183 21.00 -53.19 36.72
CA ASN A 183 21.09 -54.41 35.91
C ASN A 183 21.33 -54.14 34.41
N LEU A 184 21.83 -55.14 33.68
CA LEU A 184 22.49 -55.02 32.38
C LEU A 184 21.99 -56.06 31.35
N ASN A 185 22.31 -55.78 30.08
CA ASN A 185 22.70 -56.73 29.00
C ASN A 185 21.61 -57.44 28.16
N GLU A 186 21.85 -57.91 26.90
CA GLU A 186 23.07 -58.04 26.05
C GLU A 186 22.65 -58.07 24.52
N THR A 187 23.25 -57.33 23.56
CA THR A 187 24.33 -57.65 22.55
C THR A 187 23.95 -58.56 21.33
N PRO A 188 24.82 -58.82 20.31
CA PRO A 188 25.51 -57.97 19.29
C PRO A 188 25.29 -58.49 17.80
N PRO A 189 25.77 -57.89 16.66
CA PRO A 189 27.20 -57.74 16.25
C PRO A 189 27.61 -56.49 15.40
N LYS A 190 28.93 -56.34 15.16
CA LYS A 190 29.63 -55.38 14.25
C LYS A 190 29.89 -56.01 12.86
N PRO A 191 30.44 -55.32 11.81
CA PRO A 191 31.00 -53.96 11.69
C PRO A 191 30.25 -53.09 10.64
N THR A 192 30.48 -51.78 10.44
CA THR A 192 31.72 -51.10 10.01
C THR A 192 31.72 -49.65 10.48
N LYS A 193 32.80 -49.20 11.12
CA LYS A 193 32.96 -47.81 11.53
C LYS A 193 33.37 -46.95 10.33
N LEU A 194 32.51 -46.01 9.92
CA LEU A 194 32.98 -44.77 9.30
C LEU A 194 33.88 -44.05 10.30
N SER A 195 34.89 -43.33 9.82
CA SER A 195 35.83 -42.62 10.68
C SER A 195 35.12 -41.47 11.41
N PRO A 196 35.60 -41.07 12.61
CA PRO A 196 35.07 -39.89 13.31
C PRO A 196 35.12 -38.61 12.45
N LEU A 197 36.04 -38.55 11.49
CA LEU A 197 36.19 -37.45 10.53
C LEU A 197 35.06 -37.41 9.49
N GLU A 198 34.49 -38.57 9.12
CA GLU A 198 33.38 -38.65 8.17
C GLU A 198 32.04 -38.33 8.85
N GLN A 199 31.82 -38.81 10.08
CA GLN A 199 30.66 -38.40 10.88
C GLN A 199 30.69 -36.89 11.20
N ALA A 200 31.84 -36.36 11.64
CA ALA A 200 31.99 -34.92 11.88
C ALA A 200 31.81 -34.07 10.60
N LYS A 201 32.16 -34.60 9.41
CA LYS A 201 31.87 -33.93 8.12
C LYS A 201 30.39 -33.98 7.77
N ALA A 202 29.72 -35.11 7.98
CA ALA A 202 28.28 -35.26 7.73
C ALA A 202 27.44 -34.38 8.67
N GLU A 203 27.74 -34.37 9.97
CA GLU A 203 27.07 -33.50 10.95
C GLU A 203 27.36 -32.01 10.69
N LYS A 204 28.59 -31.65 10.32
CA LYS A 204 28.91 -30.26 9.97
C LYS A 204 28.21 -29.82 8.68
N LEU A 205 28.04 -30.71 7.70
CA LEU A 205 27.29 -30.43 6.48
C LEU A 205 25.79 -30.27 6.78
N ALA A 206 25.19 -31.21 7.52
CA ALA A 206 23.78 -31.14 7.91
C ALA A 206 23.49 -29.90 8.78
N LYS A 207 24.43 -29.50 9.64
CA LYS A 207 24.32 -28.26 10.43
C LYS A 207 24.41 -27.02 9.54
N LEU A 208 25.33 -26.97 8.59
CA LEU A 208 25.43 -25.89 7.59
C LEU A 208 24.17 -25.79 6.72
N GLU A 209 23.61 -26.91 6.28
CA GLU A 209 22.34 -26.95 5.55
C GLU A 209 21.18 -26.46 6.43
N SER A 210 21.14 -26.82 7.72
CA SER A 210 20.11 -26.32 8.65
C SER A 210 20.24 -24.83 8.98
N GLU A 211 21.46 -24.30 9.09
CA GLU A 211 21.75 -22.88 9.30
C GLU A 211 21.46 -22.06 8.03
N GLN A 212 21.73 -22.62 6.84
CA GLN A 212 21.30 -22.04 5.56
C GLN A 212 19.78 -22.04 5.43
N LEU A 213 19.08 -23.13 5.74
CA LEU A 213 17.61 -23.20 5.73
C LEU A 213 16.97 -22.21 6.71
N ALA A 214 17.53 -22.07 7.91
CA ALA A 214 17.06 -21.09 8.89
C ALA A 214 17.30 -19.65 8.42
N SER A 215 18.50 -19.35 7.90
CA SER A 215 18.86 -18.03 7.36
C SER A 215 18.03 -17.67 6.12
N GLU A 216 17.76 -18.62 5.23
CA GLU A 216 16.92 -18.45 4.06
C GLU A 216 15.45 -18.23 4.47
N GLN A 217 14.93 -18.94 5.48
CA GLN A 217 13.60 -18.66 6.04
C GLN A 217 13.51 -17.28 6.72
N GLU A 218 14.55 -16.83 7.43
CA GLU A 218 14.59 -15.51 8.05
C GLU A 218 14.68 -14.40 6.99
N PHE A 219 15.50 -14.59 5.95
CA PHE A 219 15.61 -13.71 4.79
C PHE A 219 14.30 -13.66 3.98
N LEU A 220 13.64 -14.79 3.77
CA LEU A 220 12.33 -14.85 3.10
C LEU A 220 11.24 -14.15 3.92
N LYS A 221 11.21 -14.33 5.25
CA LYS A 221 10.29 -13.60 6.13
C LYS A 221 10.54 -12.09 6.09
N ALA A 222 11.79 -11.65 6.18
CA ALA A 222 12.13 -10.23 6.05
C ALA A 222 11.74 -9.67 4.67
N LYS A 223 12.02 -10.43 3.59
CA LYS A 223 11.64 -10.07 2.22
C LYS A 223 10.12 -10.00 2.04
N GLU A 224 9.35 -10.90 2.65
CA GLU A 224 7.88 -10.89 2.64
C GLU A 224 7.29 -9.74 3.46
N GLN A 225 7.84 -9.46 4.65
CA GLN A 225 7.39 -8.37 5.52
C GLN A 225 7.65 -7.00 4.87
N GLU A 226 8.80 -6.85 4.20
CA GLU A 226 9.12 -5.67 3.40
C GLU A 226 8.26 -5.59 2.12
N ALA A 227 7.91 -6.72 1.50
CA ALA A 227 6.97 -6.74 0.37
C ALA A 227 5.59 -6.24 0.81
N LYS A 228 5.04 -6.76 1.92
CA LYS A 228 3.77 -6.32 2.50
C LYS A 228 3.80 -4.85 2.91
N ARG A 229 4.92 -4.33 3.45
CA ARG A 229 5.08 -2.91 3.77
C ARG A 229 5.09 -2.02 2.51
N LYS A 230 5.79 -2.43 1.46
CA LYS A 230 5.81 -1.73 0.16
C LYS A 230 4.47 -1.83 -0.59
N GLU A 231 3.77 -2.96 -0.49
CA GLU A 231 2.43 -3.16 -1.05
C GLU A 231 1.36 -2.35 -0.28
N ALA A 232 1.44 -2.28 1.05
CA ALA A 232 0.59 -1.42 1.86
C ALA A 232 0.83 0.07 1.58
N LEU A 233 2.09 0.49 1.44
CA LEU A 233 2.44 1.86 1.04
C LEU A 233 1.96 2.16 -0.38
N LYS A 234 2.09 1.22 -1.32
CA LYS A 234 1.56 1.31 -2.68
C LYS A 234 0.03 1.42 -2.68
N LYS A 235 -0.67 0.55 -1.96
CA LYS A 235 -2.14 0.62 -1.78
C LYS A 235 -2.58 1.92 -1.11
N LYS A 236 -1.79 2.49 -0.20
CA LYS A 236 -2.04 3.81 0.41
C LYS A 236 -1.89 4.94 -0.61
N LEU A 237 -0.81 4.95 -1.39
CA LEU A 237 -0.58 5.90 -2.50
C LEU A 237 -1.60 5.77 -3.64
N GLU A 238 -2.02 4.54 -3.97
CA GLU A 238 -3.08 4.27 -4.96
C GLU A 238 -4.46 4.64 -4.42
N HIS A 239 -4.70 4.54 -3.11
CA HIS A 239 -5.91 5.05 -2.45
C HIS A 239 -5.91 6.58 -2.39
N GLU A 240 -4.79 7.22 -2.07
CA GLU A 240 -4.63 8.68 -2.07
C GLU A 240 -4.74 9.28 -3.48
N ARG A 241 -4.22 8.60 -4.51
CA ARG A 241 -4.43 8.95 -5.93
C ARG A 241 -5.85 8.64 -6.41
N GLY A 242 -6.45 7.54 -5.95
CA GLY A 242 -7.79 7.08 -6.33
C GLY A 242 -8.95 7.79 -5.63
N ASN A 243 -8.68 8.60 -4.61
CA ASN A 243 -9.70 9.39 -3.89
C ASN A 243 -9.90 10.80 -4.48
N ALA A 244 -9.08 11.25 -5.43
CA ALA A 244 -9.33 12.50 -6.15
C ALA A 244 -10.59 12.34 -7.02
N GLY A 245 -11.59 13.21 -6.82
CA GLY A 245 -12.90 13.12 -7.48
C GLY A 245 -13.97 12.25 -6.78
N ASN A 246 -13.61 11.49 -5.75
CA ASN A 246 -14.61 10.81 -4.89
C ASN A 246 -15.08 11.77 -3.80
N ILE A 247 -16.23 12.40 -4.07
CA ILE A 247 -16.79 13.48 -3.27
C ILE A 247 -17.47 12.91 -2.03
N GLU A 248 -17.63 13.74 -1.00
CA GLU A 248 -18.43 13.46 0.20
C GLU A 248 -19.93 13.23 -0.11
N SER A 249 -20.32 13.37 -1.38
CA SER A 249 -21.59 12.94 -1.95
C SER A 249 -21.68 11.41 -2.13
N GLN A 250 -20.57 10.70 -2.00
CA GLN A 250 -20.49 9.24 -1.92
C GLN A 250 -20.45 8.70 -0.49
N THR A 251 -20.47 9.56 0.55
CA THR A 251 -20.64 9.07 1.93
C THR A 251 -21.98 8.35 1.99
N LYS A 252 -21.94 7.03 2.21
CA LYS A 252 -23.14 6.19 2.19
C LYS A 252 -24.05 6.63 3.33
N ILE A 253 -25.17 7.28 2.98
CA ILE A 253 -26.23 7.58 3.93
C ILE A 253 -27.03 6.29 4.08
N GLU A 254 -27.11 5.78 5.29
CA GLU A 254 -27.97 4.64 5.59
C GLU A 254 -29.39 5.17 5.76
N VAL A 255 -30.18 5.04 4.70
CA VAL A 255 -31.62 5.35 4.70
C VAL A 255 -32.33 4.16 5.33
N GLY A 256 -33.10 4.40 6.39
CA GLY A 256 -33.85 3.37 7.11
C GLY A 256 -35.19 3.03 6.46
N GLU A 257 -36.04 2.33 7.21
CA GLU A 257 -37.41 2.05 6.81
C GLU A 257 -38.28 3.32 6.79
N ASP A 258 -39.28 3.32 5.91
CA ASP A 258 -40.19 4.44 5.71
C ASP A 258 -41.04 4.73 6.94
N ILE A 259 -41.18 6.01 7.28
CA ILE A 259 -42.14 6.46 8.29
C ILE A 259 -43.54 6.60 7.66
N PRO A 260 -44.62 6.43 8.44
CA PRO A 260 -45.97 6.74 7.97
C PRO A 260 -46.08 8.21 7.55
N THR A 261 -46.45 8.46 6.29
CA THR A 261 -46.62 9.81 5.74
C THR A 261 -47.96 9.94 5.01
N GLN A 262 -48.63 11.09 5.14
CA GLN A 262 -49.84 11.41 4.38
C GLN A 262 -49.53 12.51 3.36
N ILE A 263 -49.27 12.10 2.12
CA ILE A 263 -48.98 13.00 0.99
C ILE A 263 -50.22 13.83 0.62
N GLN A 264 -50.03 15.14 0.50
CA GLN A 264 -51.06 16.12 0.19
C GLN A 264 -51.10 16.41 -1.32
N ALA A 265 -51.54 15.42 -2.12
CA ALA A 265 -51.52 15.46 -3.58
C ALA A 265 -52.32 16.63 -4.20
N GLN A 266 -53.22 17.25 -3.45
CA GLN A 266 -53.98 18.45 -3.84
C GLN A 266 -53.16 19.75 -3.78
N ILE A 267 -52.00 19.75 -3.12
CA ILE A 267 -51.12 20.92 -3.03
C ILE A 267 -50.07 20.82 -4.14
N PRO A 268 -49.86 21.87 -4.97
CA PRO A 268 -48.81 21.86 -5.99
C PRO A 268 -47.43 21.58 -5.39
N LYS A 269 -46.65 20.71 -6.03
CA LYS A 269 -45.32 20.32 -5.56
C LYS A 269 -44.42 21.54 -5.38
N SER A 270 -43.74 21.58 -4.23
CA SER A 270 -42.66 22.53 -3.99
C SER A 270 -41.45 22.11 -4.83
N ARG A 271 -40.56 23.05 -5.13
CA ARG A 271 -39.33 22.78 -5.89
C ARG A 271 -38.11 23.38 -5.23
N VAL A 272 -37.02 22.63 -5.26
CA VAL A 272 -35.69 23.06 -4.81
C VAL A 272 -34.72 22.92 -5.97
N ARG A 273 -33.93 23.96 -6.22
CA ARG A 273 -32.94 24.02 -7.28
C ARG A 273 -31.56 24.11 -6.65
N LEU A 274 -30.68 23.14 -6.93
CA LEU A 274 -29.25 23.24 -6.61
C LEU A 274 -28.52 24.03 -7.69
N ASN A 275 -28.75 23.65 -8.95
CA ASN A 275 -28.32 24.33 -10.16
C ASN A 275 -29.40 24.10 -11.24
N GLU A 276 -29.18 24.57 -12.46
CA GLU A 276 -30.22 24.53 -13.50
C GLU A 276 -30.57 23.14 -14.03
N ARG A 277 -29.72 22.14 -13.76
CA ARG A 277 -29.94 20.73 -14.13
C ARG A 277 -30.56 19.93 -12.98
N GLU A 278 -30.18 20.25 -11.75
CA GLU A 278 -30.61 19.55 -10.53
C GLU A 278 -31.76 20.32 -9.85
N ILE A 279 -32.98 20.05 -10.34
CA ILE A 279 -34.24 20.54 -9.79
C ILE A 279 -34.99 19.35 -9.18
N TYR A 280 -35.27 19.43 -7.88
CA TYR A 280 -35.95 18.39 -7.12
C TYR A 280 -37.39 18.81 -6.81
N ASP A 281 -38.34 18.02 -7.30
CA ASP A 281 -39.76 18.11 -6.94
C ASP A 281 -39.97 17.51 -5.54
N LEU A 282 -40.70 18.24 -4.69
CA LEU A 282 -41.00 17.84 -3.32
C LEU A 282 -42.52 17.87 -3.08
N ASP A 283 -43.05 16.77 -2.58
CA ASP A 283 -44.44 16.68 -2.14
C ASP A 283 -44.58 17.22 -0.71
N TYR A 284 -45.70 17.88 -0.42
CA TYR A 284 -46.05 18.23 0.96
C TYR A 284 -46.65 17.00 1.66
N ALA A 285 -46.17 16.69 2.87
CA ALA A 285 -46.54 15.50 3.62
C ALA A 285 -46.84 15.84 5.08
N ILE A 286 -47.91 15.26 5.63
CA ILE A 286 -48.16 15.26 7.08
C ILE A 286 -47.45 14.05 7.69
N VAL A 287 -46.67 14.30 8.74
CA VAL A 287 -45.92 13.28 9.49
C VAL A 287 -46.05 13.51 10.99
N LYS A 288 -45.87 12.48 11.81
CA LYS A 288 -45.86 12.63 13.27
C LYS A 288 -44.53 13.19 13.74
N ALA A 289 -44.58 14.11 14.71
CA ALA A 289 -43.44 14.77 15.32
C ALA A 289 -42.38 13.78 15.83
N LYS A 290 -42.81 12.67 16.44
CA LYS A 290 -41.92 11.63 16.98
C LYS A 290 -41.14 10.82 15.95
N ASP A 291 -41.58 10.82 14.68
CA ASP A 291 -40.98 10.00 13.62
C ASP A 291 -39.91 10.79 12.83
N LEU A 292 -39.78 12.09 13.10
CA LEU A 292 -38.76 13.00 12.53
C LEU A 292 -37.42 12.88 13.25
N LYS A 293 -36.33 12.82 12.47
CA LYS A 293 -34.97 12.57 12.94
C LYS A 293 -34.04 13.71 12.50
N PRO A 294 -34.06 14.88 13.18
CA PRO A 294 -33.07 15.93 12.96
C PRO A 294 -31.68 15.48 13.44
N SER A 295 -30.64 15.85 12.70
CA SER A 295 -29.24 15.52 13.03
C SER A 295 -28.40 16.78 13.23
N PHE A 296 -27.54 16.74 14.24
CA PHE A 296 -26.62 17.82 14.61
C PHE A 296 -25.14 17.40 14.64
N THR A 297 -24.86 16.11 14.50
CA THR A 297 -23.51 15.54 14.40
C THR A 297 -23.06 15.46 12.95
N THR A 298 -21.77 15.72 12.68
CA THR A 298 -21.19 15.59 11.32
C THR A 298 -21.28 14.15 10.81
N GLY A 299 -21.99 13.95 9.71
CA GLY A 299 -22.26 12.63 9.12
C GLY A 299 -23.72 12.46 8.68
N GLY A 300 -23.95 11.58 7.71
CA GLY A 300 -25.28 11.39 7.13
C GLY A 300 -25.78 12.65 6.40
N THR A 301 -27.02 13.04 6.69
CA THR A 301 -27.65 14.24 6.10
C THR A 301 -27.20 15.57 6.71
N GLN A 302 -26.41 15.57 7.80
CA GLN A 302 -25.92 16.81 8.43
C GLN A 302 -24.52 17.16 7.93
N LYS A 303 -24.40 18.38 7.37
CA LYS A 303 -23.17 18.91 6.73
C LYS A 303 -22.54 20.11 7.46
N ARG A 304 -23.02 20.46 8.65
CA ARG A 304 -22.44 21.53 9.50
C ARG A 304 -21.66 20.92 10.66
N THR A 305 -20.62 21.63 11.11
CA THR A 305 -19.87 21.32 12.34
C THR A 305 -20.57 21.74 13.62
N ASP A 306 -21.35 22.83 13.59
CA ASP A 306 -21.83 23.51 14.81
C ASP A 306 -23.37 23.67 14.88
N MET A 307 -23.94 23.40 16.05
CA MET A 307 -25.35 23.57 16.38
C MET A 307 -25.63 24.98 16.92
N ASN A 308 -26.66 25.66 16.43
CA ASN A 308 -27.07 26.98 16.94
C ASN A 308 -28.28 26.86 17.89
N GLU A 309 -28.00 26.80 19.19
CA GLU A 309 -29.02 26.70 20.25
C GLU A 309 -29.95 27.91 20.33
N GLU A 310 -29.43 29.13 20.16
CA GLU A 310 -30.24 30.35 20.18
C GLU A 310 -31.28 30.37 19.06
N GLN A 311 -30.91 29.89 17.87
CA GLN A 311 -31.82 29.77 16.73
C GLN A 311 -32.92 28.73 17.01
N ILE A 312 -32.57 27.56 17.54
CA ILE A 312 -33.55 26.53 17.93
C ILE A 312 -34.53 27.11 18.97
N LYS A 313 -34.02 27.75 20.02
CA LYS A 313 -34.82 28.35 21.10
C LYS A 313 -35.74 29.46 20.57
N SER A 314 -35.22 30.33 19.70
CA SER A 314 -36.00 31.39 19.06
C SER A 314 -37.17 30.84 18.24
N ILE A 315 -36.96 29.74 17.49
CA ILE A 315 -38.03 29.06 16.74
C ILE A 315 -39.05 28.40 17.69
N ALA A 316 -38.58 27.77 18.77
CA ALA A 316 -39.43 27.11 19.76
C ALA A 316 -40.35 28.08 20.53
N GLU A 317 -39.83 29.24 20.93
CA GLU A 317 -40.52 30.22 21.79
C GLU A 317 -41.24 31.33 21.00
N ASN A 318 -40.73 31.72 19.83
CA ASN A 318 -41.18 32.87 19.05
C ASN A 318 -41.34 32.53 17.55
N PHE A 319 -42.09 31.47 17.26
CA PHE A 319 -42.36 31.05 15.88
C PHE A 319 -43.02 32.16 15.05
N ASP A 320 -42.44 32.48 13.89
CA ASP A 320 -42.94 33.46 12.93
C ASP A 320 -43.28 32.78 11.59
N PRO A 321 -44.57 32.60 11.27
CA PRO A 321 -45.04 32.04 9.99
C PRO A 321 -44.41 32.68 8.75
N LYS A 322 -44.16 33.99 8.76
CA LYS A 322 -43.67 34.75 7.59
C LYS A 322 -42.23 34.41 7.19
N LYS A 323 -41.47 33.78 8.08
CA LYS A 323 -40.08 33.35 7.81
C LYS A 323 -40.00 31.99 7.10
N ILE A 324 -41.11 31.25 7.04
CA ILE A 324 -41.14 29.88 6.51
C ILE A 324 -42.17 29.73 5.39
N PHE A 325 -43.39 30.22 5.54
CA PHE A 325 -44.42 29.99 4.52
C PHE A 325 -44.29 30.97 3.35
N GLY A 326 -44.18 30.42 2.14
CA GLY A 326 -44.11 31.20 0.89
C GLY A 326 -42.73 31.75 0.53
N SER A 327 -41.68 31.47 1.30
CA SER A 327 -40.30 31.88 1.00
C SER A 327 -39.63 31.04 -0.11
N GLY A 328 -40.13 29.81 -0.35
CA GLY A 328 -39.67 28.92 -1.42
C GLY A 328 -38.30 28.28 -1.19
N GLY A 329 -37.87 27.43 -2.14
CA GLY A 329 -36.53 26.81 -2.12
C GLY A 329 -36.20 26.11 -0.80
N PHE A 330 -35.00 26.31 -0.27
CA PHE A 330 -34.59 25.78 1.04
C PHE A 330 -35.21 26.54 2.23
N GLU A 331 -35.80 27.72 2.02
CA GLU A 331 -36.37 28.60 3.06
C GLU A 331 -37.78 28.21 3.50
N ASP A 332 -38.52 27.55 2.61
CA ASP A 332 -39.82 26.95 2.89
C ASP A 332 -39.70 25.76 3.86
N LEU A 333 -40.83 25.13 4.22
CA LEU A 333 -40.96 24.00 5.16
C LEU A 333 -39.81 22.98 5.07
N PRO A 334 -39.36 22.38 6.19
CA PRO A 334 -38.20 21.50 6.18
C PRO A 334 -38.35 20.29 5.24
N ILE A 335 -37.21 19.83 4.71
CA ILE A 335 -37.13 18.73 3.74
C ILE A 335 -36.58 17.49 4.44
N ILE A 336 -37.28 16.36 4.32
CA ILE A 336 -36.91 15.09 4.93
C ILE A 336 -36.82 13.95 3.91
N LEU A 337 -36.07 12.91 4.23
CA LEU A 337 -36.16 11.60 3.60
C LEU A 337 -37.43 10.86 4.06
N HIS A 338 -37.84 9.85 3.29
CA HIS A 338 -39.01 9.04 3.60
C HIS A 338 -38.90 8.24 4.92
N ASP A 339 -37.69 8.09 5.47
CA ASP A 339 -37.43 7.44 6.76
C ASP A 339 -37.41 8.42 7.95
N GLY A 340 -37.75 9.70 7.72
CA GLY A 340 -37.78 10.74 8.74
C GLY A 340 -36.47 11.52 8.93
N GLN A 341 -35.35 11.12 8.31
CA GLN A 341 -34.09 11.88 8.40
C GLN A 341 -34.21 13.25 7.73
N VAL A 342 -33.78 14.31 8.40
CA VAL A 342 -33.90 15.68 7.87
C VAL A 342 -32.74 16.01 6.94
N ILE A 343 -33.04 16.36 5.69
CA ILE A 343 -32.06 16.77 4.66
C ILE A 343 -31.77 18.28 4.77
N ALA A 344 -32.82 19.08 4.95
CA ALA A 344 -32.69 20.54 5.00
C ALA A 344 -33.59 21.14 6.09
N GLY A 345 -32.98 21.89 7.01
CA GLY A 345 -33.69 22.58 8.09
C GLY A 345 -33.67 21.87 9.45
N ASN A 346 -32.58 21.17 9.80
CA ASN A 346 -32.38 20.54 11.13
C ASN A 346 -32.78 21.48 12.30
N HIS A 347 -32.27 22.71 12.34
CA HIS A 347 -32.63 23.70 13.37
C HIS A 347 -34.13 24.05 13.40
N ARG A 348 -34.82 24.04 12.24
CA ARG A 348 -36.27 24.31 12.16
C ARG A 348 -37.06 23.15 12.72
N ILE A 349 -36.78 21.91 12.29
CA ILE A 349 -37.45 20.72 12.83
C ILE A 349 -37.26 20.65 14.34
N GLN A 350 -36.05 20.81 14.86
CA GLN A 350 -35.80 20.78 16.30
C GLN A 350 -36.56 21.86 17.07
N GLY A 351 -36.67 23.08 16.51
CA GLY A 351 -37.52 24.14 17.09
C GLY A 351 -39.02 23.81 17.03
N MET A 352 -39.49 23.15 15.97
CA MET A 352 -40.90 22.74 15.77
C MET A 352 -41.30 21.54 16.66
N LEU A 353 -40.36 20.65 16.97
CA LEU A 353 -40.52 19.61 17.99
C LEU A 353 -40.65 20.25 19.38
N ASN A 354 -39.81 21.24 19.68
CA ASN A 354 -39.75 21.95 20.95
C ASN A 354 -40.76 23.12 21.11
N PHE A 355 -41.77 23.23 20.24
CA PHE A 355 -42.71 24.36 20.28
C PHE A 355 -43.38 24.53 21.64
N THR A 356 -43.33 25.77 22.17
CA THR A 356 -44.22 26.20 23.25
C THR A 356 -45.69 26.12 22.81
N PRO A 357 -46.67 26.03 23.73
CA PRO A 357 -48.09 26.03 23.38
C PRO A 357 -48.51 27.23 22.51
N LYS A 358 -47.88 28.39 22.73
CA LYS A 358 -48.05 29.61 21.91
C LYS A 358 -47.55 29.38 20.48
N SER A 359 -46.32 28.90 20.30
CA SER A 359 -45.75 28.61 18.97
C SER A 359 -46.53 27.53 18.23
N ARG A 360 -46.94 26.45 18.92
CA ARG A 360 -47.78 25.38 18.35
C ARG A 360 -49.12 25.95 17.85
N TYR A 361 -49.79 26.79 18.64
CA TYR A 361 -51.04 27.45 18.21
C TYR A 361 -50.84 28.34 16.97
N ILE A 362 -49.79 29.15 16.94
CA ILE A 362 -49.45 30.00 15.79
C ILE A 362 -49.16 29.14 14.54
N TYR A 363 -48.43 28.03 14.70
CA TYR A 363 -48.14 27.09 13.62
C TYR A 363 -49.40 26.43 13.06
N HIS A 364 -50.27 25.85 13.91
CA HIS A 364 -51.53 25.22 13.46
C HIS A 364 -52.42 26.22 12.74
N LYS A 365 -52.57 27.43 13.29
CA LYS A 365 -53.33 28.51 12.66
C LYS A 365 -52.78 28.84 11.28
N ALA A 366 -51.47 29.00 11.15
CA ALA A 366 -50.83 29.32 9.87
C ALA A 366 -50.94 28.18 8.86
N ILE A 367 -50.81 26.90 9.26
CA ILE A 367 -51.01 25.76 8.35
C ILE A 367 -52.45 25.73 7.82
N LYS A 368 -53.44 25.98 8.68
CA LYS A 368 -54.85 26.08 8.26
C LYS A 368 -55.08 27.26 7.32
N GLU A 369 -54.51 28.43 7.60
CA GLU A 369 -54.66 29.64 6.77
C GLU A 369 -53.94 29.56 5.41
N TYR A 370 -52.75 28.95 5.34
CA TYR A 370 -51.95 28.89 4.11
C TYR A 370 -52.20 27.66 3.24
N TYR A 371 -52.45 26.49 3.84
CA TYR A 371 -52.57 25.21 3.11
C TYR A 371 -53.96 24.57 3.22
N ASN A 372 -54.89 25.16 4.00
CA ASN A 372 -56.22 24.61 4.28
C ASN A 372 -56.16 23.16 4.83
N ILE A 373 -55.19 22.89 5.70
CA ILE A 373 -54.99 21.62 6.41
C ILE A 373 -55.26 21.83 7.90
N ASP A 374 -56.02 20.92 8.50
CA ASP A 374 -56.13 20.77 9.95
C ASP A 374 -55.17 19.67 10.43
N LEU A 375 -54.18 20.03 11.25
CA LEU A 375 -53.19 19.11 11.83
C LEU A 375 -53.59 18.66 13.24
N ALA A 376 -53.35 17.39 13.57
CA ALA A 376 -53.41 16.90 14.95
C ALA A 376 -52.26 17.45 15.81
N PRO A 377 -52.38 17.47 17.15
CA PRO A 377 -51.37 18.10 18.03
C PRO A 377 -49.95 17.50 17.96
N ASP A 378 -49.82 16.24 17.53
CA ASP A 378 -48.57 15.52 17.33
C ASP A 378 -48.09 15.50 15.86
N GLU A 379 -48.72 16.27 14.96
CA GLU A 379 -48.40 16.29 13.53
C GLU A 379 -47.66 17.56 13.08
N LEU A 380 -46.84 17.41 12.04
CA LEU A 380 -46.15 18.49 11.35
C LEU A 380 -46.29 18.31 9.83
N LEU A 381 -46.51 19.41 9.12
CA LEU A 381 -46.41 19.48 7.66
C LEU A 381 -44.93 19.70 7.27
N VAL A 382 -44.39 18.82 6.44
CA VAL A 382 -43.01 18.84 5.92
C VAL A 382 -43.00 18.64 4.40
N ARG A 383 -41.83 18.71 3.79
CA ARG A 383 -41.62 18.38 2.37
C ARG A 383 -40.79 17.12 2.22
N VAL A 384 -41.17 16.25 1.29
CA VAL A 384 -40.50 14.97 1.02
C VAL A 384 -40.17 14.90 -0.48
N PRO A 385 -38.97 14.44 -0.90
CA PRO A 385 -38.68 14.20 -2.31
C PRO A 385 -39.75 13.34 -2.98
N HIS A 386 -40.23 13.77 -4.15
CA HIS A 386 -41.24 13.01 -4.90
C HIS A 386 -40.70 11.66 -5.39
N ASN A 387 -39.42 11.63 -5.75
CA ASN A 387 -38.68 10.44 -6.14
C ASN A 387 -37.67 10.06 -5.06
N ARG A 388 -37.38 8.77 -4.92
CA ARG A 388 -36.26 8.29 -4.10
C ARG A 388 -34.95 8.87 -4.63
N LEU A 389 -34.24 9.56 -3.74
CA LEU A 389 -32.94 10.12 -4.03
C LEU A 389 -31.85 9.09 -3.76
N ASN A 390 -30.81 9.07 -4.59
CA ASN A 390 -29.59 8.32 -4.34
C ASN A 390 -28.65 9.10 -3.40
N ASN A 391 -27.63 8.44 -2.84
CA ASN A 391 -26.71 9.06 -1.87
C ASN A 391 -26.06 10.37 -2.36
N THR A 392 -25.74 10.48 -3.65
CA THR A 392 -25.18 11.71 -4.23
C THR A 392 -26.18 12.85 -4.22
N GLU A 393 -27.42 12.59 -4.65
CA GLU A 393 -28.52 13.57 -4.62
C GLU A 393 -28.84 14.03 -3.19
N ILE A 394 -28.91 13.10 -2.22
CA ILE A 394 -29.19 13.41 -0.80
C ILE A 394 -28.09 14.30 -0.22
N ASN A 395 -26.83 13.92 -0.42
CA ASN A 395 -25.69 14.70 0.07
C ASN A 395 -25.62 16.08 -0.58
N ASN A 396 -25.92 16.19 -1.88
CA ASN A 396 -25.87 17.45 -2.61
C ASN A 396 -27.02 18.39 -2.19
N LEU A 397 -28.22 17.87 -1.93
CA LEU A 397 -29.31 18.64 -1.31
C LEU A 397 -28.96 19.10 0.11
N ALA A 398 -28.37 18.22 0.93
CA ALA A 398 -27.94 18.57 2.28
C ALA A 398 -26.88 19.69 2.28
N ALA A 399 -25.87 19.59 1.42
CA ALA A 399 -24.84 20.60 1.23
C ALA A 399 -25.42 21.93 0.69
N GLY A 400 -26.22 21.87 -0.38
CA GLY A 400 -26.86 23.03 -1.00
C GLY A 400 -27.82 23.78 -0.08
N SER A 401 -28.41 23.12 0.92
CA SER A 401 -29.25 23.77 1.93
C SER A 401 -28.52 24.81 2.79
N ASN A 402 -27.18 24.84 2.73
CA ASN A 402 -26.32 25.82 3.40
C ASN A 402 -25.85 26.96 2.47
N GLN A 403 -26.20 26.94 1.18
CA GLN A 403 -25.73 27.93 0.21
C GLN A 403 -26.12 29.36 0.60
N GLY A 404 -25.14 30.25 0.72
CA GLY A 404 -25.33 31.64 1.17
C GLY A 404 -25.53 31.81 2.68
N ARG A 405 -25.35 30.74 3.47
CA ARG A 405 -25.56 30.69 4.94
C ARG A 405 -24.42 29.94 5.63
N PHE A 406 -23.21 30.32 5.25
CA PHE A 406 -21.97 29.71 5.69
C PHE A 406 -21.58 30.24 7.06
N ASN A 407 -21.43 29.34 8.05
CA ASN A 407 -20.86 29.71 9.33
C ASN A 407 -19.31 29.66 9.30
N SER A 408 -18.75 29.04 8.25
CA SER A 408 -17.31 28.91 8.07
C SER A 408 -16.91 28.77 6.59
N GLU A 409 -15.62 28.90 6.29
CA GLU A 409 -15.05 28.71 4.95
C GLU A 409 -15.23 27.29 4.42
N SER A 410 -15.19 26.31 5.32
CA SER A 410 -15.49 24.90 5.03
C SER A 410 -16.91 24.69 4.49
N ASP A 411 -17.92 25.28 5.14
CA ASP A 411 -19.32 25.21 4.66
C ASP A 411 -19.44 25.80 3.25
N HIS A 412 -18.78 26.93 3.00
CA HIS A 412 -18.77 27.60 1.69
C HIS A 412 -18.13 26.71 0.62
N ALA A 413 -16.95 26.16 0.90
CA ALA A 413 -16.24 25.27 -0.01
C ALA A 413 -17.02 23.98 -0.32
N ILE A 414 -17.69 23.39 0.66
CA ILE A 414 -18.56 22.20 0.46
C ILE A 414 -19.74 22.55 -0.45
N ALA A 415 -20.50 23.60 -0.13
CA ALA A 415 -21.69 23.97 -0.92
C ALA A 415 -21.33 24.37 -2.36
N VAL A 416 -20.22 25.08 -2.55
CA VAL A 416 -19.69 25.45 -3.86
C VAL A 416 -19.26 24.23 -4.66
N LEU A 417 -18.55 23.27 -4.05
CA LEU A 417 -18.19 22.03 -4.74
C LEU A 417 -19.44 21.24 -5.16
N SER A 418 -20.41 21.08 -4.26
CA SER A 418 -21.67 20.38 -4.55
C SER A 418 -22.45 21.06 -5.67
N HIS A 419 -22.50 22.39 -5.71
CA HIS A 419 -23.18 23.13 -6.78
C HIS A 419 -22.57 22.87 -8.17
N TYR A 420 -21.23 22.78 -8.27
CA TYR A 420 -20.50 22.59 -9.53
C TYR A 420 -20.12 21.13 -9.84
N GLU A 421 -20.42 20.16 -8.99
CA GLU A 421 -19.99 18.74 -9.11
C GLU A 421 -20.25 18.16 -10.51
N ALA A 422 -21.48 18.32 -11.03
CA ALA A 422 -21.85 17.78 -12.33
C ALA A 422 -20.99 18.36 -13.48
N LYS A 423 -20.58 19.63 -13.36
CA LYS A 423 -19.74 20.33 -14.35
C LYS A 423 -18.26 20.00 -14.21
N LEU A 424 -17.80 19.76 -13.00
CA LEU A 424 -16.42 19.32 -12.73
C LEU A 424 -16.14 17.92 -13.27
N LYS A 425 -17.12 17.01 -13.20
CA LYS A 425 -17.02 15.67 -13.84
C LYS A 425 -16.99 15.73 -15.36
N GLU A 426 -17.60 16.75 -15.99
CA GLU A 426 -17.51 17.00 -17.45
C GLU A 426 -16.16 17.62 -17.86
N LEU A 427 -15.33 18.08 -16.91
CA LEU A 427 -14.13 18.88 -17.17
C LEU A 427 -12.87 18.03 -17.38
N GLU A 428 -12.88 17.14 -18.38
CA GLU A 428 -11.76 16.22 -18.66
C GLU A 428 -10.59 16.83 -19.45
N LYS A 429 -10.65 18.14 -19.77
CA LYS A 429 -9.74 18.77 -20.74
C LYS A 429 -8.89 19.88 -20.12
N LYS A 430 -7.63 19.95 -20.58
CA LYS A 430 -6.73 21.07 -20.34
C LYS A 430 -7.37 22.41 -20.75
N LEU A 431 -7.16 23.42 -19.92
CA LEU A 431 -7.69 24.78 -20.03
C LEU A 431 -6.59 25.74 -20.47
N ASP A 432 -6.40 25.89 -21.77
CA ASP A 432 -5.35 26.76 -22.31
C ASP A 432 -5.65 28.25 -22.08
N ALA A 433 -4.67 28.99 -21.55
CA ALA A 433 -4.80 30.39 -21.20
C ALA A 433 -3.45 31.13 -21.19
N ASP A 434 -3.42 32.34 -21.75
CA ASP A 434 -2.20 33.18 -21.80
C ASP A 434 -1.93 33.97 -20.50
N SER A 435 -2.89 34.02 -19.59
CA SER A 435 -2.77 34.73 -18.31
C SER A 435 -3.67 34.16 -17.23
N ILE A 436 -3.30 34.37 -15.97
CA ILE A 436 -4.10 33.99 -14.80
C ILE A 436 -5.52 34.58 -14.81
N TYR A 437 -5.70 35.79 -15.36
CA TYR A 437 -7.01 36.41 -15.52
C TYR A 437 -7.85 35.72 -16.58
N SER A 438 -7.25 35.31 -17.71
CA SER A 438 -7.95 34.50 -18.71
C SER A 438 -8.33 33.14 -18.15
N LEU A 439 -7.37 32.45 -17.51
CA LEU A 439 -7.54 31.09 -16.99
C LEU A 439 -8.72 30.97 -16.02
N LYS A 440 -8.79 31.83 -15.00
CA LYS A 440 -9.89 31.76 -14.01
C LYS A 440 -11.26 32.08 -14.61
N ASN A 441 -11.30 32.93 -15.64
CA ASN A 441 -12.51 33.19 -16.41
C ASN A 441 -12.89 32.01 -17.33
N ILE A 442 -11.91 31.26 -17.86
CA ILE A 442 -12.13 30.03 -18.63
C ILE A 442 -12.67 28.92 -17.72
N VAL A 443 -12.11 28.74 -16.52
CA VAL A 443 -12.68 27.84 -15.49
C VAL A 443 -14.15 28.20 -15.22
N ALA A 444 -14.42 29.47 -14.92
CA ALA A 444 -15.77 29.95 -14.63
C ALA A 444 -16.74 29.72 -15.80
N LYS A 445 -16.32 29.99 -17.05
CA LYS A 445 -17.14 29.77 -18.25
C LYS A 445 -17.44 28.29 -18.53
N ASN A 446 -16.49 27.39 -18.27
CA ASN A 446 -16.72 25.95 -18.46
C ASN A 446 -17.63 25.36 -17.37
N LEU A 447 -17.50 25.85 -16.13
CA LEU A 447 -18.32 25.43 -14.99
C LEU A 447 -19.68 26.13 -14.90
N ASN A 448 -19.95 27.17 -15.71
CA ASN A 448 -21.24 27.82 -15.70
C ASN A 448 -22.34 26.89 -16.26
N PHE A 449 -23.52 26.93 -15.63
CA PHE A 449 -24.68 26.14 -16.08
C PHE A 449 -25.39 26.81 -17.27
N ASP A 450 -25.64 28.12 -17.16
CA ASP A 450 -26.19 28.95 -18.23
C ASP A 450 -25.07 29.64 -19.04
N LYS A 451 -25.37 30.06 -20.27
CA LYS A 451 -24.55 31.00 -21.04
C LYS A 451 -25.01 32.46 -20.90
N ALA A 452 -26.23 32.71 -20.41
CA ALA A 452 -26.78 34.07 -20.24
C ALA A 452 -26.48 34.70 -18.86
N THR A 453 -26.16 33.91 -17.83
CA THR A 453 -25.71 34.44 -16.53
C THR A 453 -24.22 34.79 -16.53
N HIS A 454 -23.82 35.73 -15.66
CA HIS A 454 -22.40 36.05 -15.46
C HIS A 454 -21.74 34.96 -14.61
N PRO A 455 -20.67 34.28 -15.09
CA PRO A 455 -20.03 33.21 -14.33
C PRO A 455 -19.44 33.69 -13.01
N ASN A 456 -19.70 32.97 -11.91
CA ASN A 456 -19.08 33.28 -10.62
C ASN A 456 -17.64 32.76 -10.59
N VAL A 457 -16.70 33.67 -10.86
CA VAL A 457 -15.26 33.36 -10.98
C VAL A 457 -14.67 32.82 -9.69
N GLY A 458 -15.04 33.37 -8.53
CA GLY A 458 -14.49 32.95 -7.24
C GLY A 458 -14.89 31.52 -6.90
N ASP A 459 -16.20 31.27 -6.87
CA ASP A 459 -16.74 29.96 -6.49
C ASP A 459 -16.38 28.86 -7.49
N SER A 460 -16.43 29.14 -8.81
CA SER A 460 -16.06 28.14 -9.83
C SER A 460 -14.60 27.66 -9.67
N ASN A 461 -13.68 28.57 -9.36
CA ASN A 461 -12.27 28.22 -9.17
C ASN A 461 -12.02 27.58 -7.81
N LEU A 462 -12.74 27.98 -6.76
CA LEU A 462 -12.70 27.29 -5.46
C LEU A 462 -13.20 25.85 -5.60
N ALA A 463 -14.30 25.62 -6.33
CA ALA A 463 -14.83 24.29 -6.62
C ALA A 463 -13.78 23.42 -7.33
N LEU A 464 -13.13 23.94 -8.38
CA LEU A 464 -12.08 23.23 -9.10
C LEU A 464 -10.85 22.92 -8.24
N LEU A 465 -10.45 23.84 -7.35
CA LEU A 465 -9.36 23.59 -6.40
C LEU A 465 -9.72 22.44 -5.43
N MET A 466 -10.92 22.50 -4.85
CA MET A 466 -11.41 21.50 -3.90
C MET A 466 -11.68 20.13 -4.53
N TYR A 467 -11.99 20.09 -5.84
CA TYR A 467 -12.17 18.86 -6.62
C TYR A 467 -10.84 18.14 -6.89
N ASN A 468 -9.77 18.90 -7.15
CA ASN A 468 -8.45 18.36 -7.44
C ASN A 468 -7.64 17.98 -6.18
N MET A 469 -8.05 18.44 -4.99
CA MET A 469 -7.39 18.14 -3.71
C MET A 469 -7.73 16.74 -3.16
N PRO A 470 -6.84 16.12 -2.37
CA PRO A 470 -7.06 14.79 -1.82
C PRO A 470 -7.97 14.89 -0.58
N ARG A 471 -8.99 14.02 -0.53
CA ARG A 471 -9.99 13.97 0.55
C ARG A 471 -9.62 12.94 1.61
N THR A 472 -8.56 13.18 2.38
CA THR A 472 -8.46 12.56 3.73
C THR A 472 -9.46 13.24 4.65
N LYS A 473 -9.95 12.54 5.68
CA LYS A 473 -11.10 12.97 6.51
C LYS A 473 -10.94 14.31 7.25
N THR A 474 -9.75 14.90 7.28
CA THR A 474 -9.43 16.09 8.12
C THR A 474 -8.51 17.14 7.46
N GLN A 475 -8.06 16.97 6.20
CA GLN A 475 -7.00 17.86 5.67
C GLN A 475 -7.43 18.87 4.59
N GLY A 476 -8.36 18.57 3.69
CA GLY A 476 -8.68 19.50 2.59
C GLY A 476 -9.56 20.69 3.01
N ILE A 477 -10.72 20.39 3.58
CA ILE A 477 -11.75 21.39 3.91
C ILE A 477 -11.44 22.08 5.26
N GLU A 478 -11.21 21.30 6.30
CA GLU A 478 -10.97 21.80 7.68
C GLU A 478 -9.74 22.70 7.77
N LEU A 479 -8.78 22.55 6.84
CA LEU A 479 -7.60 23.40 6.70
C LEU A 479 -7.95 24.86 6.45
N LEU A 480 -9.00 25.16 5.66
CA LEU A 480 -9.44 26.54 5.44
C LEU A 480 -9.95 27.16 6.73
N ASN A 481 -10.78 26.44 7.50
CA ASN A 481 -11.25 26.89 8.82
C ASN A 481 -10.08 27.06 9.82
N ARG A 482 -9.18 26.07 9.89
CA ARG A 482 -8.00 26.10 10.77
C ARG A 482 -7.15 27.33 10.49
N TRP A 483 -6.80 27.59 9.24
CA TRP A 483 -5.99 28.75 8.89
C TRP A 483 -6.74 30.06 9.00
N GLN A 484 -8.04 30.13 8.70
CA GLN A 484 -8.84 31.34 8.95
C GLN A 484 -8.80 31.73 10.44
N LYS A 485 -8.89 30.74 11.34
CA LYS A 485 -8.76 30.94 12.80
C LYS A 485 -7.35 31.37 13.19
N GLU A 486 -6.30 30.70 12.71
CA GLU A 486 -4.90 31.08 12.98
C GLU A 486 -4.54 32.47 12.44
N PHE A 487 -5.18 32.92 11.38
CA PHE A 487 -5.02 34.25 10.79
C PHE A 487 -6.13 35.24 11.20
N SER A 488 -6.84 35.02 12.32
CA SER A 488 -7.89 35.95 12.81
C SER A 488 -7.41 37.40 12.92
N ASN A 489 -6.13 37.59 13.24
CA ASN A 489 -5.49 38.89 13.44
C ASN A 489 -4.80 39.43 12.17
N ASP A 490 -4.74 38.64 11.08
CA ASP A 490 -4.18 39.01 9.78
C ASP A 490 -4.92 38.29 8.63
N ILE A 491 -6.22 38.60 8.51
CA ILE A 491 -7.08 38.02 7.48
C ILE A 491 -6.61 38.36 6.05
N LYS A 492 -5.81 39.43 5.89
CA LYS A 492 -5.23 39.81 4.59
C LYS A 492 -4.20 38.79 4.11
N SER A 493 -3.33 38.30 5.00
CA SER A 493 -2.38 37.23 4.65
C SER A 493 -3.08 35.90 4.38
N TYR A 494 -4.16 35.57 5.11
CA TYR A 494 -5.00 34.41 4.81
C TYR A 494 -5.59 34.49 3.40
N GLU A 495 -6.30 35.57 3.08
CA GLU A 495 -6.89 35.76 1.75
C GLU A 495 -5.84 35.83 0.65
N LYS A 496 -4.64 36.35 0.93
CA LYS A 496 -3.52 36.36 -0.03
C LYS A 496 -3.09 34.95 -0.43
N VAL A 497 -2.96 34.03 0.53
CA VAL A 497 -2.62 32.62 0.25
C VAL A 497 -3.80 31.89 -0.39
N LYS A 498 -5.00 31.98 0.19
CA LYS A 498 -6.23 31.38 -0.35
C LYS A 498 -6.45 31.77 -1.81
N LYS A 499 -6.41 33.05 -2.14
CA LYS A 499 -6.55 33.57 -3.51
C LYS A 499 -5.41 33.13 -4.44
N MET A 500 -4.17 32.97 -3.95
CA MET A 500 -3.07 32.44 -4.77
C MET A 500 -3.40 31.04 -5.31
N PHE A 501 -3.91 30.16 -4.45
CA PHE A 501 -4.33 28.80 -4.83
C PHE A 501 -5.62 28.79 -5.65
N VAL A 502 -6.65 29.52 -5.22
CA VAL A 502 -7.95 29.57 -5.91
C VAL A 502 -7.81 30.10 -7.33
N ASP A 503 -7.16 31.25 -7.56
CA ASP A 503 -6.97 31.76 -8.94
C ASP A 503 -6.18 30.75 -9.80
N ASN A 504 -5.29 29.93 -9.21
CA ASN A 504 -4.51 28.89 -9.90
C ASN A 504 -5.16 27.50 -9.96
N ALA A 505 -6.44 27.36 -9.61
CA ALA A 505 -7.15 26.08 -9.68
C ALA A 505 -7.04 25.43 -11.07
N GLY A 506 -7.19 26.24 -12.14
CA GLY A 506 -6.97 25.80 -13.52
C GLY A 506 -5.52 25.41 -13.84
N SER A 507 -4.53 26.02 -13.17
CA SER A 507 -3.10 25.69 -13.38
C SER A 507 -2.78 24.32 -12.81
N PHE A 508 -3.31 24.01 -11.63
CA PHE A 508 -3.20 22.69 -11.03
C PHE A 508 -3.94 21.64 -11.87
N HIS A 509 -5.20 21.91 -12.26
CA HIS A 509 -5.96 21.05 -13.15
C HIS A 509 -5.22 20.76 -14.46
N ASN A 510 -4.63 21.78 -15.09
CA ASN A 510 -3.86 21.61 -16.31
C ASN A 510 -2.68 20.65 -16.15
N LEU A 511 -1.93 20.72 -15.04
CA LEU A 511 -0.80 19.82 -14.78
C LEU A 511 -1.25 18.37 -14.58
N ILE A 512 -2.39 18.17 -13.92
CA ILE A 512 -3.00 16.86 -13.68
C ILE A 512 -3.39 16.17 -14.99
N HIS A 513 -3.78 16.96 -16.00
CA HIS A 513 -4.17 16.49 -17.33
C HIS A 513 -3.11 16.78 -18.43
N ASP A 514 -1.87 17.15 -18.08
CA ASP A 514 -0.84 17.47 -19.08
C ASP A 514 -0.10 16.22 -19.57
N MET A 515 -0.42 15.77 -20.78
CA MET A 515 0.28 14.66 -21.45
C MET A 515 1.79 14.89 -21.68
N ASN A 516 2.29 16.12 -21.52
CA ASN A 516 3.73 16.39 -21.52
C ASN A 516 4.42 15.97 -20.21
N PHE A 517 3.68 15.86 -19.10
CA PHE A 517 4.17 15.62 -17.74
C PHE A 517 3.34 14.54 -17.00
N PRO A 518 3.11 13.35 -17.60
CA PRO A 518 2.14 12.38 -17.11
C PRO A 518 2.45 11.80 -15.72
N ASN A 519 3.67 11.97 -15.23
CA ASN A 519 4.09 11.52 -13.89
C ASN A 519 4.06 12.65 -12.83
N VAL A 520 3.69 13.89 -13.20
CA VAL A 520 3.58 15.06 -12.30
C VAL A 520 2.14 15.27 -11.83
N SER A 521 1.57 14.26 -11.17
CA SER A 521 0.25 14.38 -10.54
C SER A 521 0.34 15.10 -9.20
N LEU A 522 -0.20 16.32 -9.11
CA LEU A 522 -0.21 17.12 -7.88
C LEU A 522 -1.34 16.76 -6.90
N ASN A 523 -2.37 16.02 -7.31
CA ASN A 523 -3.58 15.77 -6.49
C ASN A 523 -3.25 15.29 -5.06
N ALA A 524 -2.38 14.30 -4.93
CA ALA A 524 -2.00 13.74 -3.63
C ALA A 524 -1.27 14.73 -2.70
N TYR A 525 -0.74 15.83 -3.24
CA TYR A 525 0.12 16.78 -2.52
C TYR A 525 -0.54 18.15 -2.30
N LEU A 526 -1.61 18.51 -3.03
CA LEU A 526 -2.18 19.86 -3.02
C LEU A 526 -2.62 20.34 -1.62
N SER A 527 -3.16 19.45 -0.78
CA SER A 527 -3.54 19.79 0.60
C SER A 527 -2.33 20.17 1.44
N ASP A 528 -1.30 19.32 1.47
CA ASP A 528 -0.05 19.56 2.22
C ASP A 528 0.70 20.81 1.71
N ILE A 529 0.72 21.03 0.40
CA ILE A 529 1.32 22.20 -0.25
C ILE A 529 0.61 23.48 0.21
N MET A 530 -0.72 23.47 0.30
CA MET A 530 -1.50 24.60 0.79
C MET A 530 -1.29 24.83 2.29
N ASP A 531 -1.31 23.75 3.10
CA ASP A 531 -1.04 23.81 4.54
C ASP A 531 0.33 24.42 4.82
N ARG A 532 1.36 23.89 4.16
CA ARG A 532 2.73 24.37 4.31
C ARG A 532 2.91 25.78 3.73
N SER A 533 2.08 26.22 2.79
CA SER A 533 2.09 27.60 2.30
C SER A 533 1.55 28.59 3.33
N PHE A 534 0.44 28.27 4.01
CA PHE A 534 -0.05 29.08 5.13
C PHE A 534 0.94 29.09 6.29
N ALA A 535 1.45 27.92 6.72
CA ALA A 535 2.44 27.81 7.78
C ALA A 535 3.72 28.62 7.48
N ASN A 536 4.20 28.58 6.23
CA ASN A 536 5.38 29.35 5.82
C ASN A 536 5.16 30.87 5.79
N LEU A 537 3.92 31.35 5.60
CA LEU A 537 3.61 32.77 5.69
C LEU A 537 3.41 33.21 7.15
N LYS A 538 2.83 32.34 7.98
CA LYS A 538 2.58 32.58 9.42
C LYS A 538 3.85 32.57 10.27
N ASN A 539 4.73 31.58 10.08
CA ASN A 539 5.76 31.22 11.07
C ASN A 539 7.15 31.81 10.80
N TYR A 540 7.41 32.31 9.58
CA TYR A 540 8.73 32.85 9.21
C TYR A 540 8.59 34.27 8.66
N GLN A 541 9.58 35.12 8.90
CA GLN A 541 9.57 36.48 8.37
C GLN A 541 9.99 36.51 6.90
N THR A 542 10.82 35.57 6.43
CA THR A 542 11.32 35.54 5.04
C THR A 542 11.32 34.15 4.39
N THR A 543 11.32 34.11 3.06
CA THR A 543 11.53 32.88 2.27
C THR A 543 12.86 32.20 2.59
N SER A 544 13.92 32.99 2.82
CA SER A 544 15.27 32.48 3.08
C SER A 544 15.36 31.74 4.43
N GLU A 545 14.66 32.26 5.43
CA GLU A 545 14.54 31.66 6.77
C GLU A 545 13.75 30.34 6.72
N SER A 546 12.55 30.37 6.12
CA SER A 546 11.71 29.20 5.86
C SER A 546 12.48 28.05 5.18
N LEU A 547 13.22 28.36 4.11
CA LEU A 547 14.00 27.35 3.40
C LEU A 547 15.26 26.91 4.17
N LYS A 548 15.85 27.78 4.99
CA LYS A 548 16.98 27.42 5.85
C LYS A 548 16.55 26.40 6.91
N ASP A 549 15.45 26.66 7.60
CA ASP A 549 14.88 25.75 8.59
C ASP A 549 14.53 24.39 7.96
N LEU A 550 13.85 24.41 6.81
CA LEU A 550 13.55 23.21 6.02
C LEU A 550 14.82 22.44 5.62
N SER A 551 15.86 23.14 5.15
CA SER A 551 17.16 22.54 4.83
C SER A 551 17.87 21.97 6.06
N GLU A 552 17.69 22.56 7.25
CA GLU A 552 18.28 22.05 8.48
C GLU A 552 17.55 20.80 8.98
N LYS A 553 16.22 20.73 8.85
CA LYS A 553 15.42 19.51 9.10
C LYS A 553 15.93 18.33 8.25
N PHE A 554 16.11 18.55 6.94
CA PHE A 554 16.63 17.53 6.02
C PHE A 554 18.15 17.30 6.11
N TYR A 555 18.90 18.08 6.90
CA TYR A 555 20.34 17.88 7.09
C TYR A 555 20.71 17.25 8.43
N LYS A 556 19.93 17.50 9.49
CA LYS A 556 20.19 16.98 10.85
C LYS A 556 19.66 15.54 11.06
N THR A 557 18.71 15.12 10.23
CA THR A 557 18.19 13.74 10.25
C THR A 557 19.10 12.87 9.38
N SER A 558 19.70 11.82 9.94
CA SER A 558 20.53 10.92 9.13
C SER A 558 19.66 10.22 8.07
N SER A 559 20.19 9.98 6.87
CA SER A 559 19.39 9.49 5.73
C SER A 559 18.69 8.15 5.95
N LEU A 560 19.12 7.35 6.94
CA LEU A 560 18.41 6.15 7.39
C LEU A 560 17.25 6.44 8.36
N GLU A 561 17.42 7.36 9.31
CA GLU A 561 16.37 7.69 10.30
C GLU A 561 15.19 8.46 9.68
N MET A 562 15.41 9.12 8.53
CA MET A 562 14.38 9.86 7.80
C MET A 562 13.15 9.01 7.44
N PHE A 563 13.35 7.75 7.06
CA PHE A 563 12.25 6.89 6.59
C PHE A 563 11.57 6.09 7.71
N GLU A 564 12.17 6.02 8.90
CA GLU A 564 11.58 5.34 10.06
C GLU A 564 10.61 6.24 10.84
N LYS A 565 10.81 7.57 10.85
CA LYS A 565 9.93 8.53 11.54
C LYS A 565 8.87 9.16 10.61
N SER A 566 7.92 8.34 10.15
CA SER A 566 6.80 8.79 9.29
C SER A 566 5.40 8.63 9.92
N GLU A 567 5.27 8.85 11.23
CA GLU A 567 3.98 9.09 11.91
C GLU A 567 3.55 10.58 11.89
N GLN A 568 4.17 11.42 11.05
CA GLN A 568 3.67 12.76 10.73
C GLN A 568 2.93 12.75 9.37
N ASN A 569 1.78 13.43 9.34
CA ASN A 569 0.73 13.28 8.31
C ASN A 569 1.01 13.97 6.95
N THR A 570 2.27 14.17 6.57
CA THR A 570 2.66 14.84 5.32
C THR A 570 3.88 14.17 4.71
N SER A 571 3.90 13.94 3.40
CA SER A 571 5.08 13.35 2.73
C SER A 571 6.26 14.33 2.75
N ASP A 572 7.50 13.84 2.91
CA ASP A 572 8.69 14.72 2.89
C ASP A 572 8.80 15.57 1.61
N ILE A 573 8.39 15.00 0.46
CA ILE A 573 8.33 15.74 -0.79
C ILE A 573 7.24 16.82 -0.77
N SER A 574 6.12 16.61 -0.07
CA SER A 574 5.11 17.64 0.18
C SER A 574 5.68 18.83 0.94
N GLU A 575 6.57 18.60 1.91
CA GLU A 575 7.18 19.70 2.67
C GLU A 575 8.14 20.53 1.81
N ILE A 576 8.97 19.89 1.00
CA ILE A 576 9.90 20.58 0.10
C ILE A 576 9.15 21.33 -1.00
N LEU A 577 8.17 20.68 -1.62
CA LEU A 577 7.31 21.26 -2.66
C LEU A 577 6.43 22.40 -2.11
N GLY A 578 5.86 22.21 -0.93
CA GLY A 578 5.14 23.24 -0.17
C GLY A 578 6.02 24.44 0.16
N GLY A 579 7.27 24.23 0.60
CA GLY A 579 8.26 25.30 0.78
C GLY A 579 8.65 26.01 -0.52
N ALA A 580 8.75 25.28 -1.63
CA ALA A 580 9.05 25.82 -2.95
C ALA A 580 7.92 26.71 -3.51
N ILE A 581 6.65 26.35 -3.21
CA ILE A 581 5.45 27.09 -3.63
C ILE A 581 5.12 28.25 -2.67
N ALA A 582 5.30 28.07 -1.36
CA ALA A 582 4.96 29.07 -0.33
C ALA A 582 5.55 30.46 -0.59
N ARG A 583 6.75 30.52 -1.20
CA ARG A 583 7.41 31.79 -1.53
C ARG A 583 6.59 32.68 -2.47
N PHE A 584 5.74 32.11 -3.33
CA PHE A 584 4.94 32.90 -4.27
C PHE A 584 3.93 33.79 -3.54
N ALA A 585 3.44 33.39 -2.36
CA ALA A 585 2.56 34.20 -1.51
C ALA A 585 3.21 35.52 -1.04
N ARG A 586 4.54 35.65 -1.15
CA ARG A 586 5.31 36.84 -0.75
C ARG A 586 5.53 37.86 -1.88
N PHE A 587 5.18 37.52 -3.13
CA PHE A 587 5.20 38.47 -4.25
C PHE A 587 4.04 39.48 -4.17
N ASP A 588 4.10 40.55 -4.96
CA ASP A 588 3.04 41.56 -5.05
C ASP A 588 1.74 40.99 -5.66
N ASP A 589 1.87 40.20 -6.73
CA ASP A 589 0.79 39.37 -7.31
C ASP A 589 1.17 37.89 -7.24
N PRO A 590 0.85 37.19 -6.14
CA PRO A 590 1.10 35.76 -5.98
C PRO A 590 0.40 34.90 -7.04
N SER A 591 -0.83 35.25 -7.41
CA SER A 591 -1.64 34.49 -8.35
C SER A 591 -0.96 34.45 -9.71
N LYS A 592 -0.49 35.60 -10.21
CA LYS A 592 0.29 35.70 -11.45
C LYS A 592 1.67 35.05 -11.34
N ALA A 593 2.40 35.28 -10.24
CA ALA A 593 3.74 34.75 -10.08
C ALA A 593 3.76 33.21 -10.03
N LEU A 594 2.76 32.59 -9.39
CA LEU A 594 2.57 31.15 -9.38
C LEU A 594 2.09 30.63 -10.75
N PHE A 595 1.15 31.33 -11.41
CA PHE A 595 0.70 30.95 -12.76
C PHE A 595 1.84 30.84 -13.77
N GLU A 596 2.74 31.82 -13.80
CA GLU A 596 3.91 31.77 -14.69
C GLU A 596 4.85 30.60 -14.34
N ALA A 597 4.97 30.22 -13.07
CA ALA A 597 5.75 29.05 -12.66
C ALA A 597 5.06 27.71 -12.95
N LEU A 598 3.73 27.67 -13.09
CA LEU A 598 2.96 26.46 -13.36
C LEU A 598 2.60 26.28 -14.85
N ARG A 599 2.87 27.27 -15.71
CA ARG A 599 2.56 27.21 -17.14
C ARG A 599 3.48 26.22 -17.87
N SER A 600 2.89 25.26 -18.61
CA SER A 600 3.61 24.13 -19.22
C SER A 600 4.86 24.52 -20.01
N ASP A 601 4.81 25.59 -20.80
CA ASP A 601 5.97 26.02 -21.61
C ASP A 601 7.09 26.65 -20.76
N ASN A 602 6.73 27.33 -19.67
CA ASN A 602 7.70 27.88 -18.72
C ASN A 602 8.33 26.76 -17.87
N ILE A 603 7.61 25.66 -17.61
CA ILE A 603 8.14 24.43 -16.99
C ILE A 603 9.11 23.76 -17.96
N LYS A 604 8.71 23.49 -19.22
CA LYS A 604 9.59 22.93 -20.27
C LYS A 604 10.88 23.72 -20.42
N LYS A 605 10.76 25.06 -20.47
CA LYS A 605 11.91 25.97 -20.55
C LYS A 605 12.82 25.82 -19.33
N GLY A 606 12.29 25.91 -18.10
CA GLY A 606 13.12 25.84 -16.91
C GLY A 606 13.74 24.46 -16.66
N LEU A 607 13.04 23.37 -17.00
CA LEU A 607 13.62 22.02 -16.97
C LEU A 607 14.85 21.91 -17.88
N LYS A 608 14.83 22.59 -19.04
CA LYS A 608 15.98 22.69 -19.94
C LYS A 608 17.07 23.61 -19.39
N ASP A 609 16.72 24.83 -18.97
CA ASP A 609 17.66 25.84 -18.46
C ASP A 609 18.41 25.32 -17.21
N PHE A 610 17.74 24.56 -16.34
CA PHE A 610 18.33 23.92 -15.15
C PHE A 610 18.93 22.52 -15.41
N LYS A 611 18.98 22.07 -16.67
CA LYS A 611 19.56 20.78 -17.10
C LYS A 611 18.95 19.56 -16.39
N ILE A 612 17.64 19.59 -16.18
CA ILE A 612 16.83 18.51 -15.58
C ILE A 612 16.33 17.56 -16.68
N ALA A 613 15.83 18.10 -17.80
CA ALA A 613 15.40 17.36 -18.98
C ALA A 613 15.46 18.22 -20.26
N ASP A 614 15.43 17.59 -21.43
CA ASP A 614 15.31 18.27 -22.73
C ASP A 614 14.34 17.50 -23.65
N VAL A 615 13.95 18.13 -24.76
CA VAL A 615 13.03 17.58 -25.78
C VAL A 615 13.61 16.34 -26.45
N THR A 616 14.93 16.32 -26.64
CA THR A 616 15.67 15.19 -27.21
C THR A 616 16.47 14.50 -26.11
N LYS A 617 16.27 13.19 -25.95
CA LYS A 617 17.18 12.37 -25.17
C LYS A 617 18.58 12.48 -25.75
N ASP A 618 19.50 13.09 -25.01
CA ASP A 618 20.89 13.27 -25.42
C ASP A 618 21.53 11.89 -25.55
N MET A 619 21.82 11.49 -26.80
CA MET A 619 22.39 10.19 -27.13
C MET A 619 23.78 9.98 -26.50
N PHE A 620 24.46 11.05 -26.08
CA PHE A 620 25.78 11.01 -25.43
C PHE A 620 25.68 11.11 -23.90
N ASN A 621 24.51 11.43 -23.35
CA ASN A 621 24.25 11.43 -21.90
C ASN A 621 23.16 10.41 -21.53
N PRO A 622 23.54 9.19 -21.09
CA PRO A 622 22.59 8.14 -20.73
C PRO A 622 21.73 8.44 -19.49
N LYS A 623 21.94 9.58 -18.81
CA LYS A 623 21.11 10.07 -17.70
C LYS A 623 20.12 11.17 -18.12
N SER A 624 20.05 11.54 -19.39
CA SER A 624 19.08 12.52 -19.88
C SER A 624 17.65 11.99 -19.80
N LYS A 625 16.74 12.80 -19.24
CA LYS A 625 15.29 12.56 -19.19
C LYS A 625 14.58 13.33 -20.32
N GLU A 626 13.53 12.74 -20.87
CA GLU A 626 12.56 13.45 -21.71
C GLU A 626 11.46 14.07 -20.84
N PHE A 627 10.70 15.06 -21.33
CA PHE A 627 9.63 15.70 -20.54
C PHE A 627 8.57 14.71 -20.03
N LYS A 628 8.25 13.67 -20.79
CA LYS A 628 7.30 12.61 -20.38
C LYS A 628 7.77 11.81 -19.16
N ASP A 629 9.09 11.76 -18.92
CA ASP A 629 9.73 11.00 -17.85
C ASP A 629 9.93 11.86 -16.58
N ILE A 630 9.49 13.12 -16.59
CA ILE A 630 9.55 14.05 -15.45
C ILE A 630 8.56 13.63 -14.38
N ASP A 631 9.07 13.44 -13.17
CA ASP A 631 8.30 13.09 -11.99
C ASP A 631 8.12 14.28 -11.01
N ILE A 632 7.46 14.02 -9.88
CA ILE A 632 7.23 15.02 -8.83
C ILE A 632 8.51 15.58 -8.20
N TYR A 633 9.61 14.82 -8.17
CA TYR A 633 10.90 15.23 -7.63
C TYR A 633 11.61 16.18 -8.61
N ASP A 634 11.62 15.84 -9.91
CA ASP A 634 12.12 16.74 -10.95
C ASP A 634 11.36 18.06 -10.98
N PHE A 635 10.02 18.00 -10.86
CA PHE A 635 9.15 19.17 -10.79
C PHE A 635 9.40 20.01 -9.53
N THR A 636 9.64 19.37 -8.38
CA THR A 636 10.01 20.06 -7.13
C THR A 636 11.36 20.75 -7.26
N HIS A 637 12.35 20.11 -7.90
CA HIS A 637 13.64 20.72 -8.20
C HIS A 637 13.50 21.95 -9.12
N TYR A 638 12.66 21.86 -10.17
CA TYR A 638 12.31 23.03 -10.99
C TYR A 638 11.67 24.16 -10.15
N LEU A 639 10.69 23.85 -9.30
CA LEU A 639 10.02 24.86 -8.47
C LEU A 639 10.93 25.45 -7.38
N LEU A 640 11.98 24.75 -6.95
CA LEU A 640 13.04 25.31 -6.10
C LEU A 640 13.94 26.31 -6.86
N MET A 641 14.00 26.26 -8.19
CA MET A 641 14.93 27.05 -9.01
C MET A 641 14.27 28.15 -9.85
N VAL A 642 13.01 28.00 -10.27
CA VAL A 642 12.33 28.98 -11.14
C VAL A 642 12.30 30.38 -10.53
N ASN A 643 12.46 31.43 -11.34
CA ASN A 643 12.53 32.83 -10.89
C ASN A 643 13.58 33.08 -9.78
N ARG A 644 14.67 32.32 -9.80
CA ARG A 644 15.90 32.59 -9.04
C ARG A 644 17.06 32.63 -10.02
N GLU A 645 18.04 33.49 -9.75
CA GLU A 645 19.32 33.40 -10.43
C GLU A 645 20.01 32.08 -10.03
N PRO A 646 20.69 31.38 -10.96
CA PRO A 646 21.53 30.22 -10.66
C PRO A 646 22.79 30.61 -9.87
N ASN A 647 22.62 31.06 -8.62
CA ASN A 647 23.72 31.34 -7.72
C ASN A 647 24.18 30.03 -7.06
N GLU A 648 25.28 29.49 -7.56
CA GLU A 648 25.90 28.24 -7.10
C GLU A 648 26.29 28.25 -5.61
N ASN A 649 26.35 29.43 -4.99
CA ASN A 649 26.77 29.65 -3.60
C ASN A 649 25.62 29.68 -2.57
N ASN A 650 24.40 29.21 -2.91
CA ASN A 650 23.33 29.05 -1.91
C ASN A 650 23.33 27.62 -1.29
N PRO A 651 23.93 27.41 -0.10
CA PRO A 651 24.05 26.08 0.49
C PRO A 651 22.70 25.47 0.88
N THR A 652 21.73 26.29 1.26
CA THR A 652 20.36 25.90 1.62
C THR A 652 19.64 25.26 0.43
N LEU A 653 19.67 25.91 -0.73
CA LEU A 653 19.05 25.38 -1.95
C LEU A 653 19.77 24.13 -2.44
N LYS A 654 21.11 24.12 -2.39
CA LYS A 654 21.91 22.95 -2.78
C LYS A 654 21.53 21.71 -1.96
N ARG A 655 21.41 21.84 -0.64
CA ARG A 655 20.99 20.76 0.27
C ARG A 655 19.57 20.27 -0.01
N LEU A 656 18.61 21.17 -0.24
CA LEU A 656 17.23 20.76 -0.57
C LEU A 656 17.15 20.03 -1.92
N ILE A 657 17.92 20.47 -2.92
CA ILE A 657 18.01 19.80 -4.23
C ILE A 657 18.68 18.43 -4.11
N GLU A 658 19.67 18.28 -3.23
CA GLU A 658 20.33 17.01 -2.92
C GLU A 658 19.36 16.04 -2.23
N ALA A 659 18.63 16.50 -1.20
CA ALA A 659 17.58 15.72 -0.54
C ALA A 659 16.49 15.23 -1.52
N VAL A 660 15.98 16.11 -2.40
CA VAL A 660 15.01 15.73 -3.45
C VAL A 660 15.57 14.66 -4.38
N LYS A 661 16.84 14.75 -4.78
CA LYS A 661 17.50 13.74 -5.62
C LYS A 661 17.72 12.41 -4.89
N ASP A 662 17.96 12.41 -3.60
CA ASP A 662 18.12 11.19 -2.82
C ASP A 662 16.78 10.50 -2.58
N MET A 663 15.72 11.25 -2.24
CA MET A 663 14.34 10.73 -2.21
C MET A 663 13.93 10.12 -3.56
N GLN A 664 14.27 10.77 -4.67
CA GLN A 664 14.01 10.27 -6.02
C GLN A 664 14.71 8.92 -6.28
N LYS A 665 16.02 8.83 -5.99
CA LYS A 665 16.79 7.56 -6.12
C LYS A 665 16.19 6.44 -5.27
N GLU A 666 15.71 6.74 -4.07
CA GLU A 666 15.11 5.74 -3.19
C GLU A 666 13.72 5.31 -3.66
N SER A 667 12.91 6.24 -4.18
CA SER A 667 11.66 5.89 -4.87
C SER A 667 11.90 4.96 -6.06
N GLU A 668 12.93 5.23 -6.87
CA GLU A 668 13.33 4.35 -7.98
C GLU A 668 13.79 2.96 -7.53
N LYS A 669 14.54 2.86 -6.42
CA LYS A 669 14.94 1.57 -5.84
C LYS A 669 13.71 0.79 -5.37
N GLY A 670 12.83 1.44 -4.62
CA GLY A 670 11.58 0.85 -4.14
C GLY A 670 10.71 0.32 -5.28
N VAL A 671 10.53 1.11 -6.34
CA VAL A 671 9.81 0.69 -7.56
C VAL A 671 10.49 -0.50 -8.23
N LYS A 672 11.82 -0.46 -8.44
CA LYS A 672 12.56 -1.57 -9.10
C LYS A 672 12.54 -2.87 -8.29
N GLU A 673 12.53 -2.79 -6.96
CA GLU A 673 12.39 -3.95 -6.08
C GLU A 673 10.95 -4.49 -6.03
N VAL A 674 9.94 -3.60 -6.06
CA VAL A 674 8.52 -4.00 -6.18
C VAL A 674 8.25 -4.66 -7.53
N SER A 675 8.78 -4.14 -8.65
CA SER A 675 8.66 -4.78 -9.96
C SER A 675 9.31 -6.17 -9.99
N LYS A 676 10.49 -6.32 -9.38
CA LYS A 676 11.14 -7.64 -9.22
C LYS A 676 10.33 -8.58 -8.32
N LYS A 677 9.82 -8.11 -7.18
CA LYS A 677 8.96 -8.90 -6.28
C LYS A 677 7.65 -9.30 -6.95
N ASN A 678 6.99 -8.42 -7.69
CA ASN A 678 5.75 -8.75 -8.41
C ASN A 678 5.99 -9.79 -9.50
N ALA A 679 7.09 -9.68 -10.26
CA ALA A 679 7.47 -10.71 -11.23
C ALA A 679 7.80 -12.05 -10.54
N GLU A 680 8.57 -12.03 -9.44
CA GLU A 680 8.90 -13.24 -8.65
C GLU A 680 7.67 -13.88 -7.96
N GLU A 681 6.72 -13.09 -7.45
CA GLU A 681 5.49 -13.57 -6.81
C GLU A 681 4.47 -14.06 -7.84
N THR A 682 4.36 -13.41 -8.99
CA THR A 682 3.55 -13.90 -10.13
C THR A 682 4.10 -15.23 -10.63
N GLN A 683 5.42 -15.34 -10.84
CA GLN A 683 6.10 -16.59 -11.21
C GLN A 683 6.08 -17.68 -10.11
N LYS A 684 5.80 -17.34 -8.84
CA LYS A 684 5.63 -18.30 -7.74
C LYS A 684 4.17 -18.72 -7.50
N LYS A 685 3.18 -17.89 -7.85
CA LYS A 685 1.75 -18.23 -7.76
C LYS A 685 1.24 -19.04 -8.95
N ILE A 686 1.85 -18.88 -10.12
CA ILE A 686 1.55 -19.70 -11.29
C ILE A 686 2.12 -21.10 -11.07
N LYS A 687 1.24 -22.12 -11.03
CA LYS A 687 1.66 -23.52 -10.99
C LYS A 687 2.45 -23.81 -12.27
N ARG A 688 3.70 -24.27 -12.16
CA ARG A 688 4.54 -24.52 -13.35
C ARG A 688 4.12 -25.76 -14.15
N ASP A 689 3.25 -26.59 -13.59
CA ASP A 689 2.69 -27.77 -14.23
C ASP A 689 1.19 -27.90 -13.90
N TYR A 690 0.35 -27.81 -14.92
CA TYR A 690 -1.11 -27.98 -14.85
C TYR A 690 -1.57 -29.34 -15.42
N SER A 691 -0.68 -30.32 -15.60
CA SER A 691 -1.03 -31.62 -16.21
C SER A 691 -2.14 -32.40 -15.46
N ASP A 692 -2.26 -32.15 -14.16
CA ASP A 692 -3.26 -32.67 -13.22
C ASP A 692 -4.44 -31.71 -12.96
N THR A 693 -4.38 -30.46 -13.47
CA THR A 693 -5.42 -29.44 -13.29
C THR A 693 -6.21 -29.26 -14.59
N LYS A 694 -7.54 -29.31 -14.54
CA LYS A 694 -8.38 -28.88 -15.68
C LYS A 694 -8.63 -27.38 -15.59
N LEU A 695 -8.18 -26.62 -16.59
CA LEU A 695 -8.37 -25.18 -16.71
C LEU A 695 -9.54 -24.85 -17.66
N SER A 696 -10.13 -23.67 -17.51
CA SER A 696 -11.06 -23.11 -18.50
C SER A 696 -10.30 -22.53 -19.70
N ASN A 697 -10.98 -22.43 -20.85
CA ASN A 697 -10.36 -21.87 -22.06
C ASN A 697 -9.91 -20.42 -21.88
N ASP A 698 -10.56 -19.62 -21.03
CA ASP A 698 -10.18 -18.24 -20.79
C ASP A 698 -8.95 -18.12 -19.87
N GLU A 699 -8.84 -18.93 -18.82
CA GLU A 699 -7.62 -19.04 -18.02
C GLU A 699 -6.41 -19.45 -18.87
N ILE A 700 -6.59 -20.38 -19.83
CA ILE A 700 -5.52 -20.79 -20.74
C ILE A 700 -5.13 -19.66 -21.70
N LYS A 701 -6.10 -18.91 -22.25
CA LYS A 701 -5.82 -17.73 -23.10
C LYS A 701 -5.04 -16.66 -22.33
N ASP A 702 -5.41 -16.38 -21.08
CA ASP A 702 -4.74 -15.39 -20.23
C ASP A 702 -3.30 -15.82 -19.91
N LEU A 703 -3.08 -17.09 -19.56
CA LEU A 703 -1.74 -17.65 -19.37
C LEU A 703 -0.88 -17.58 -20.63
N LEU A 704 -1.46 -17.78 -21.82
CA LEU A 704 -0.78 -17.66 -23.12
C LEU A 704 -0.62 -16.21 -23.61
N ASN A 705 -1.34 -15.25 -23.02
CA ASN A 705 -1.25 -13.82 -23.33
C ASN A 705 -0.27 -13.07 -22.43
N ASN A 706 -0.02 -13.55 -21.22
CA ASN A 706 0.90 -12.91 -20.29
C ASN A 706 2.36 -13.07 -20.73
N ALA A 707 3.00 -11.95 -21.08
CA ALA A 707 4.39 -11.91 -21.54
C ALA A 707 5.44 -12.27 -20.46
N GLU A 708 5.07 -12.27 -19.17
CA GLU A 708 5.94 -12.68 -18.07
C GLU A 708 5.97 -14.21 -17.87
N ILE A 709 5.06 -14.94 -18.54
CA ILE A 709 4.95 -16.39 -18.45
C ILE A 709 5.75 -17.05 -19.58
N PRO A 710 6.83 -17.79 -19.28
CA PRO A 710 7.54 -18.55 -20.30
C PRO A 710 6.66 -19.67 -20.87
N THR A 711 6.56 -19.71 -22.20
CA THR A 711 5.86 -20.74 -22.98
C THR A 711 6.81 -21.63 -23.80
N SER A 712 8.13 -21.52 -23.55
CA SER A 712 9.16 -22.38 -24.13
C SER A 712 10.39 -22.56 -23.23
N GLY A 713 11.07 -23.70 -23.37
CA GLY A 713 12.24 -24.08 -22.59
C GLY A 713 11.92 -24.67 -21.22
N ARG A 714 12.98 -24.96 -20.45
CA ARG A 714 12.91 -25.60 -19.12
C ARG A 714 12.06 -24.85 -18.08
N ASP A 715 11.98 -23.53 -18.21
CA ASP A 715 11.27 -22.69 -17.23
C ASP A 715 9.79 -22.51 -17.60
N ALA A 716 9.34 -23.04 -18.74
CA ALA A 716 8.00 -22.89 -19.24
C ALA A 716 6.92 -23.59 -18.40
N VAL A 717 5.70 -23.05 -18.46
CA VAL A 717 4.50 -23.68 -17.91
C VAL A 717 4.11 -24.88 -18.76
N ILE A 718 3.95 -26.04 -18.13
CA ILE A 718 3.35 -27.25 -18.73
C ILE A 718 1.84 -27.16 -18.52
N PHE A 719 1.06 -27.27 -19.59
CA PHE A 719 -0.39 -27.07 -19.52
C PHE A 719 -1.21 -28.36 -19.36
N GLY A 720 -0.67 -29.53 -19.73
CA GLY A 720 -1.41 -30.79 -19.77
C GLY A 720 -2.19 -30.99 -21.06
N LYS A 721 -2.18 -32.22 -21.60
CA LYS A 721 -2.96 -32.58 -22.80
C LYS A 721 -4.47 -32.35 -22.64
N ASN A 722 -5.01 -32.49 -21.43
CA ASN A 722 -6.42 -32.28 -21.11
C ASN A 722 -6.89 -30.82 -21.30
N ASN A 723 -5.95 -29.87 -21.35
CA ASN A 723 -6.20 -28.44 -21.56
C ASN A 723 -5.91 -28.00 -23.01
N LEU A 724 -5.38 -28.89 -23.86
CA LEU A 724 -5.21 -28.61 -25.29
C LEU A 724 -6.53 -28.85 -26.03
N THR A 725 -7.49 -27.94 -25.87
CA THR A 725 -8.80 -28.04 -26.55
C THR A 725 -8.73 -27.51 -28.00
N PRO A 726 -9.67 -27.88 -28.90
CA PRO A 726 -9.68 -27.38 -30.28
C PRO A 726 -9.74 -25.84 -30.36
N GLU A 727 -10.44 -25.20 -29.43
CA GLU A 727 -10.52 -23.74 -29.30
C GLU A 727 -9.16 -23.12 -28.95
N ILE A 728 -8.39 -23.76 -28.06
CA ILE A 728 -7.03 -23.31 -27.70
C ILE A 728 -6.07 -23.48 -28.88
N VAL A 729 -6.15 -24.57 -29.64
CA VAL A 729 -5.36 -24.74 -30.87
C VAL A 729 -5.69 -23.63 -31.90
N GLU A 730 -6.96 -23.31 -32.09
CA GLU A 730 -7.38 -22.21 -32.95
C GLU A 730 -6.88 -20.85 -32.45
N PHE A 731 -7.00 -20.58 -31.15
CA PHE A 731 -6.49 -19.37 -30.51
C PHE A 731 -4.98 -19.24 -30.71
N MET A 732 -4.22 -20.32 -30.51
CA MET A 732 -2.76 -20.33 -30.69
C MET A 732 -2.36 -20.01 -32.13
N HIS A 733 -3.06 -20.59 -33.11
CA HIS A 733 -2.86 -20.34 -34.53
C HIS A 733 -3.13 -18.89 -34.91
N LYS A 734 -4.24 -18.31 -34.43
CA LYS A 734 -4.65 -16.94 -34.75
C LYS A 734 -3.81 -15.85 -34.06
N ASN A 735 -3.21 -16.15 -32.91
CA ASN A 735 -2.54 -15.16 -32.06
C ASN A 735 -1.03 -15.40 -31.90
N ASN A 736 -0.42 -16.18 -32.81
CA ASN A 736 1.01 -16.49 -32.85
C ASN A 736 1.57 -17.03 -31.53
N LYS A 737 0.86 -17.98 -30.89
CA LYS A 737 1.23 -18.52 -29.57
C LYS A 737 1.95 -19.86 -29.65
N ARG A 738 2.51 -20.25 -28.51
CA ARG A 738 3.21 -21.51 -28.26
C ARG A 738 2.79 -22.06 -26.90
N MET A 739 2.74 -23.38 -26.77
CA MET A 739 2.27 -24.08 -25.57
C MET A 739 3.12 -25.34 -25.34
N ILE A 740 3.52 -25.59 -24.09
CA ILE A 740 4.08 -26.88 -23.67
C ILE A 740 2.93 -27.76 -23.19
N ILE A 741 2.83 -28.96 -23.76
CA ILE A 741 1.68 -29.85 -23.50
C ILE A 741 1.98 -30.77 -22.33
N GLU A 742 3.08 -31.50 -22.38
CA GLU A 742 3.49 -32.49 -21.37
C GLU A 742 5.00 -32.76 -21.46
N LYS A 743 5.55 -33.48 -20.48
CA LYS A 743 6.90 -34.06 -20.61
C LYS A 743 6.90 -35.21 -21.62
N ALA A 744 8.00 -35.40 -22.32
CA ALA A 744 8.18 -36.53 -23.21
C ALA A 744 8.14 -37.86 -22.42
N SER A 745 7.55 -38.89 -23.00
CA SER A 745 7.50 -40.22 -22.40
C SER A 745 8.87 -40.91 -22.40
N ASN A 746 9.10 -41.84 -21.47
CA ASN A 746 10.34 -42.64 -21.44
C ASN A 746 10.63 -43.32 -22.79
N LYS A 747 9.59 -43.80 -23.50
CA LYS A 747 9.71 -44.38 -24.85
C LYS A 747 10.24 -43.39 -25.88
N GLU A 748 9.82 -42.13 -25.83
CA GLU A 748 10.33 -41.07 -26.71
C GLU A 748 11.78 -40.70 -26.37
N ILE A 749 12.13 -40.66 -25.07
CA ILE A 749 13.48 -40.34 -24.59
C ILE A 749 14.47 -41.48 -24.91
N GLU A 750 14.08 -42.74 -24.72
CA GLU A 750 14.87 -43.94 -25.07
C GLU A 750 15.22 -43.98 -26.56
N LEU A 751 14.24 -43.66 -27.43
CA LEU A 751 14.50 -43.56 -28.87
C LEU A 751 15.51 -42.46 -29.20
N LEU A 752 15.56 -41.38 -28.42
CA LEU A 752 16.34 -40.16 -28.66
C LEU A 752 17.60 -40.04 -27.77
N GLN A 753 18.12 -41.15 -27.22
CA GLN A 753 19.32 -41.16 -26.37
C GLN A 753 20.55 -40.47 -27.00
N ASN A 754 20.66 -40.44 -28.33
CA ASN A 754 21.77 -39.83 -29.06
C ASN A 754 21.54 -38.36 -29.45
N ALA A 755 20.38 -37.77 -29.13
CA ALA A 755 19.95 -36.45 -29.63
C ALA A 755 20.70 -35.24 -29.04
N ASN A 756 21.66 -35.45 -28.14
CA ASN A 756 22.41 -34.39 -27.43
C ASN A 756 21.50 -33.30 -26.86
N PHE A 757 20.45 -33.71 -26.15
CA PHE A 757 19.63 -32.79 -25.35
C PHE A 757 20.51 -32.01 -24.37
N ARG A 758 20.22 -30.72 -24.18
CA ARG A 758 20.87 -29.91 -23.12
C ARG A 758 20.42 -30.31 -21.72
N HIS A 759 19.22 -30.88 -21.65
CA HIS A 759 18.50 -31.31 -20.45
C HIS A 759 17.73 -32.60 -20.79
N PRO A 760 18.41 -33.76 -20.93
CA PRO A 760 17.73 -35.04 -21.20
C PRO A 760 16.70 -35.44 -20.13
N GLU A 761 16.87 -34.93 -18.90
CA GLU A 761 15.97 -35.13 -17.75
C GLU A 761 14.65 -34.34 -17.81
N ASP A 762 14.53 -33.36 -18.72
CA ASP A 762 13.36 -32.47 -18.79
C ASP A 762 12.95 -32.16 -20.25
N VAL A 763 12.93 -33.20 -21.09
CA VAL A 763 12.45 -33.10 -22.48
C VAL A 763 10.94 -32.91 -22.51
N ARG A 764 10.46 -31.94 -23.29
CA ARG A 764 9.04 -31.49 -23.29
C ARG A 764 8.40 -31.50 -24.67
N ALA A 765 7.17 -31.99 -24.78
CA ALA A 765 6.38 -31.92 -26.00
C ALA A 765 5.75 -30.52 -26.15
N SER A 766 5.89 -29.91 -27.34
CA SER A 766 5.43 -28.54 -27.58
C SER A 766 4.70 -28.38 -28.91
N LEU A 767 3.76 -27.44 -28.93
CA LEU A 767 2.99 -27.03 -30.10
C LEU A 767 3.17 -25.51 -30.31
N ASP A 768 3.42 -25.10 -31.56
CA ASP A 768 3.55 -23.70 -31.96
C ASP A 768 2.63 -23.36 -33.15
N HIS A 769 2.35 -22.06 -33.33
CA HIS A 769 1.51 -21.56 -34.41
C HIS A 769 2.05 -21.91 -35.82
N ASP A 770 3.36 -21.99 -36.01
CA ASP A 770 4.00 -22.35 -37.29
C ASP A 770 3.66 -23.80 -37.69
N ALA A 771 3.70 -24.73 -36.74
CA ALA A 771 3.30 -26.12 -36.94
C ALA A 771 1.80 -26.22 -37.28
N ILE A 772 0.94 -25.51 -36.54
CA ILE A 772 -0.52 -25.50 -36.80
C ILE A 772 -0.81 -24.94 -38.20
N ALA A 773 -0.19 -23.80 -38.55
CA ALA A 773 -0.33 -23.18 -39.87
C ALA A 773 0.18 -24.09 -41.00
N HIS A 774 1.32 -24.76 -40.80
CA HIS A 774 1.86 -25.73 -41.76
C HIS A 774 0.91 -26.92 -41.97
N ILE A 775 0.42 -27.51 -40.89
CA ILE A 775 -0.52 -28.65 -40.91
C ILE A 775 -1.81 -28.27 -41.63
N LEU A 776 -2.45 -27.15 -41.26
CA LEU A 776 -3.71 -26.74 -41.87
C LEU A 776 -3.55 -26.32 -43.34
N LYS A 777 -2.41 -25.72 -43.71
CA LYS A 777 -2.10 -25.36 -45.11
C LYS A 777 -1.86 -26.59 -46.00
N ARG A 778 -1.26 -27.66 -45.46
CA ARG A 778 -0.94 -28.89 -46.21
C ARG A 778 -2.04 -29.93 -46.17
N HIS A 779 -2.66 -30.14 -45.01
CA HIS A 779 -3.57 -31.27 -44.72
C HIS A 779 -4.92 -30.82 -44.13
N GLY A 780 -5.15 -29.52 -43.91
CA GLY A 780 -6.43 -29.01 -43.44
C GLY A 780 -7.55 -29.08 -44.49
N VAL A 781 -8.80 -28.90 -44.07
CA VAL A 781 -10.02 -29.04 -44.91
C VAL A 781 -9.94 -28.36 -46.29
N ASN A 782 -9.30 -27.19 -46.36
CA ASN A 782 -9.18 -26.40 -47.60
C ASN A 782 -7.89 -26.66 -48.41
N SER A 783 -7.04 -27.59 -47.98
CA SER A 783 -5.70 -27.80 -48.54
C SER A 783 -5.72 -28.46 -49.92
N VAL A 784 -4.59 -28.34 -50.63
CA VAL A 784 -4.40 -29.00 -51.93
C VAL A 784 -4.39 -30.52 -51.77
N ASN A 785 -3.82 -31.07 -50.69
CA ASN A 785 -3.77 -32.51 -50.51
C ASN A 785 -5.15 -33.13 -50.24
N VAL A 786 -6.02 -32.45 -49.50
CA VAL A 786 -7.40 -32.91 -49.26
C VAL A 786 -8.20 -32.93 -50.57
N ARG A 787 -8.00 -31.93 -51.44
CA ARG A 787 -8.54 -31.94 -52.82
C ARG A 787 -8.00 -33.09 -53.67
N ASN A 788 -6.82 -33.60 -53.34
CA ASN A 788 -6.18 -34.76 -53.97
C ASN A 788 -6.50 -36.11 -53.28
N GLY A 789 -7.43 -36.12 -52.31
CA GLY A 789 -7.93 -37.35 -51.67
C GLY A 789 -7.30 -37.73 -50.32
N GLU A 790 -6.47 -36.87 -49.70
CA GLU A 790 -6.11 -37.05 -48.29
C GLU A 790 -7.30 -36.73 -47.37
N SER A 791 -7.40 -37.44 -46.24
CA SER A 791 -8.40 -37.12 -45.21
C SER A 791 -8.00 -35.85 -44.45
N PRO A 792 -8.91 -34.89 -44.21
CA PRO A 792 -8.57 -33.61 -43.61
C PRO A 792 -8.16 -33.71 -42.14
N ILE A 793 -7.29 -32.79 -41.75
CA ILE A 793 -6.90 -32.49 -40.38
C ILE A 793 -7.65 -31.24 -39.89
N THR A 794 -8.29 -31.34 -38.73
CA THR A 794 -8.99 -30.23 -38.06
C THR A 794 -8.21 -29.75 -36.82
N TYR A 795 -8.68 -28.68 -36.16
CA TYR A 795 -8.16 -28.30 -34.85
C TYR A 795 -8.38 -29.39 -33.78
N GLU A 796 -9.40 -30.23 -33.94
CA GLU A 796 -9.67 -31.37 -33.05
C GLU A 796 -8.67 -32.51 -33.24
N ASP A 797 -8.27 -32.81 -34.48
CA ASP A 797 -7.18 -33.74 -34.73
C ASP A 797 -5.86 -33.23 -34.11
N ILE A 798 -5.55 -31.94 -34.29
CA ILE A 798 -4.33 -31.33 -33.75
C ILE A 798 -4.37 -31.30 -32.21
N ALA A 799 -5.52 -31.02 -31.58
CA ALA A 799 -5.67 -31.10 -30.13
C ALA A 799 -5.34 -32.51 -29.58
N ASN A 800 -5.72 -33.56 -30.31
CA ASN A 800 -5.50 -34.95 -29.90
C ASN A 800 -4.13 -35.53 -30.30
N TYR A 801 -3.19 -34.73 -30.84
CA TYR A 801 -1.93 -35.26 -31.39
C TYR A 801 -1.07 -36.03 -30.38
N ARG A 802 -1.08 -35.65 -29.09
CA ARG A 802 -0.34 -36.37 -28.05
C ARG A 802 -0.91 -37.75 -27.76
N ASP A 803 -2.23 -37.94 -27.82
CA ASP A 803 -2.82 -39.27 -27.66
C ASP A 803 -2.50 -40.18 -28.84
N VAL A 804 -2.34 -39.63 -30.05
CA VAL A 804 -1.84 -40.37 -31.22
C VAL A 804 -0.40 -40.84 -31.00
N VAL A 805 0.48 -39.99 -30.47
CA VAL A 805 1.90 -40.32 -30.21
C VAL A 805 2.03 -41.33 -29.06
N ASN A 806 1.37 -41.05 -27.92
CA ASN A 806 1.45 -41.87 -26.72
C ASN A 806 0.89 -43.30 -26.94
N ASN A 807 -0.11 -43.45 -27.80
CA ASN A 807 -0.73 -44.74 -28.14
C ASN A 807 -0.31 -45.29 -29.52
N ALA A 808 0.74 -44.75 -30.13
CA ALA A 808 1.19 -45.13 -31.48
C ALA A 808 1.58 -46.62 -31.57
N ASP A 809 1.16 -47.25 -32.66
CA ASP A 809 1.45 -48.67 -32.93
C ASP A 809 2.93 -48.86 -33.30
N GLU A 810 3.54 -47.85 -33.94
CA GLU A 810 4.98 -47.80 -34.23
C GLU A 810 5.50 -46.36 -34.12
N ILE A 811 6.70 -46.18 -33.57
CA ILE A 811 7.40 -44.89 -33.54
C ILE A 811 8.80 -45.12 -34.10
N ILE A 812 9.18 -44.35 -35.12
CA ILE A 812 10.46 -44.46 -35.80
C ILE A 812 11.26 -43.18 -35.57
N ARG A 813 12.52 -43.33 -35.13
CA ARG A 813 13.51 -42.24 -35.12
C ARG A 813 14.13 -42.09 -36.50
N ALA A 814 14.29 -40.84 -36.94
CA ALA A 814 14.99 -40.49 -38.17
C ALA A 814 15.92 -39.28 -37.96
N ILE A 815 16.96 -39.18 -38.78
CA ILE A 815 17.78 -37.96 -38.86
C ILE A 815 17.24 -37.12 -40.01
N GLY A 816 16.72 -35.95 -39.68
CA GLY A 816 16.17 -34.99 -40.64
C GLY A 816 17.26 -34.19 -41.37
N LYS A 817 16.83 -33.26 -42.23
CA LYS A 817 17.75 -32.24 -42.77
C LYS A 817 18.35 -31.41 -41.62
N ASP A 818 19.58 -30.95 -41.80
CA ASP A 818 20.42 -30.28 -40.80
C ASP A 818 20.91 -31.15 -39.62
N ASN A 819 20.92 -32.47 -39.79
CA ASN A 819 21.40 -33.43 -38.77
C ASN A 819 20.63 -33.37 -37.43
N LYS A 820 19.36 -32.94 -37.48
CA LYS A 820 18.44 -32.88 -36.33
C LYS A 820 17.69 -34.20 -36.20
N GLU A 821 17.47 -34.66 -34.97
CA GLU A 821 16.71 -35.88 -34.72
C GLU A 821 15.21 -35.60 -34.70
N ASN A 822 14.46 -36.42 -35.43
CA ASN A 822 13.01 -36.41 -35.48
C ASN A 822 12.47 -37.78 -35.07
N ILE A 823 11.28 -37.80 -34.48
CA ILE A 823 10.47 -39.01 -34.31
C ILE A 823 9.21 -38.91 -35.17
N THR A 824 8.81 -40.02 -35.79
CA THR A 824 7.55 -40.14 -36.51
C THR A 824 6.73 -41.26 -35.87
N ALA A 825 5.59 -40.89 -35.30
CA ALA A 825 4.62 -41.80 -34.71
C ALA A 825 3.54 -42.17 -35.75
N PHE A 826 3.22 -43.46 -35.81
CA PHE A 826 2.21 -44.04 -36.70
C PHE A 826 1.11 -44.69 -35.86
N LYS A 827 -0.14 -44.28 -36.08
CA LYS A 827 -1.33 -44.90 -35.47
C LYS A 827 -2.29 -45.39 -36.54
N GLN A 828 -2.59 -46.68 -36.53
CA GLN A 828 -3.63 -47.26 -37.37
C GLN A 828 -5.01 -47.03 -36.73
N ILE A 829 -5.95 -46.51 -37.53
CA ILE A 829 -7.36 -46.31 -37.14
C ILE A 829 -8.24 -46.79 -38.29
N ASN A 830 -8.98 -47.88 -38.10
CA ASN A 830 -9.95 -48.49 -39.02
C ASN A 830 -10.10 -47.83 -40.41
N GLY A 831 -9.23 -48.21 -41.36
CA GLY A 831 -9.25 -47.74 -42.75
C GLY A 831 -8.22 -46.66 -43.12
N TYR A 832 -7.59 -46.00 -42.15
CA TYR A 832 -6.53 -45.00 -42.37
C TYR A 832 -5.46 -45.02 -41.26
N ALA A 833 -4.33 -44.38 -41.54
CA ALA A 833 -3.23 -44.19 -40.60
C ALA A 833 -3.05 -42.70 -40.30
N VAL A 834 -2.95 -42.35 -39.02
CA VAL A 834 -2.54 -41.01 -38.57
C VAL A 834 -1.03 -41.01 -38.37
N VAL A 835 -0.36 -40.04 -38.97
CA VAL A 835 1.09 -39.85 -38.87
C VAL A 835 1.38 -38.53 -38.20
N VAL A 836 2.24 -38.54 -37.18
CA VAL A 836 2.66 -37.37 -36.41
C VAL A 836 4.19 -37.30 -36.41
N GLU A 837 4.77 -36.20 -36.91
CA GLU A 837 6.21 -35.96 -36.89
C GLU A 837 6.57 -34.86 -35.88
N GLN A 838 7.46 -35.18 -34.94
CA GLN A 838 8.05 -34.24 -33.99
C GLN A 838 9.56 -34.13 -34.19
N ALA A 839 10.12 -32.94 -34.04
CA ALA A 839 11.55 -32.67 -34.19
C ALA A 839 12.16 -32.11 -32.90
N VAL A 840 13.38 -32.56 -32.57
CA VAL A 840 14.17 -32.04 -31.45
C VAL A 840 14.68 -30.63 -31.77
N ASN A 841 14.66 -29.74 -30.79
CA ASN A 841 15.25 -28.41 -30.89
C ASN A 841 16.33 -28.13 -29.81
N LYS A 842 16.97 -26.95 -29.90
CA LYS A 842 18.06 -26.52 -29.00
C LYS A 842 17.65 -26.25 -27.55
N ASN A 843 16.35 -26.35 -27.22
CA ASN A 843 15.79 -26.07 -25.90
C ASN A 843 15.33 -27.36 -25.18
N SER A 844 15.69 -28.54 -25.69
CA SER A 844 15.18 -29.85 -25.26
C SER A 844 13.67 -30.05 -25.47
N GLU A 845 13.12 -29.54 -26.57
CA GLU A 845 11.69 -29.67 -26.87
C GLU A 845 11.43 -30.57 -28.09
N LEU A 846 10.43 -31.44 -27.99
CA LEU A 846 9.86 -32.20 -29.11
C LEU A 846 8.75 -31.36 -29.75
N VAL A 847 9.11 -30.56 -30.74
CA VAL A 847 8.22 -29.64 -31.43
C VAL A 847 7.43 -30.39 -32.51
N LEU A 848 6.10 -30.30 -32.52
CA LEU A 848 5.29 -30.81 -33.63
C LEU A 848 5.73 -30.15 -34.96
N LYS A 849 5.84 -30.93 -36.04
CA LYS A 849 6.20 -30.42 -37.38
C LYS A 849 5.16 -30.71 -38.43
N THR A 850 4.58 -31.90 -38.44
CA THR A 850 3.42 -32.19 -39.26
C THR A 850 2.55 -33.28 -38.65
N MET A 851 1.29 -33.28 -39.06
CA MET A 851 0.29 -34.28 -38.75
C MET A 851 -0.57 -34.47 -40.00
N PHE A 852 -0.81 -35.72 -40.40
CA PHE A 852 -1.67 -36.03 -41.56
C PHE A 852 -2.31 -37.41 -41.46
N LYS A 853 -3.41 -37.60 -42.19
CA LYS A 853 -4.11 -38.88 -42.34
C LYS A 853 -3.82 -39.45 -43.73
N SER A 854 -3.44 -40.73 -43.79
CA SER A 854 -3.17 -41.46 -45.03
C SER A 854 -4.06 -42.70 -45.10
N ASN A 855 -4.68 -42.97 -46.24
CA ASN A 855 -5.62 -44.08 -46.37
C ASN A 855 -4.90 -45.44 -46.40
N GLY A 856 -5.48 -46.46 -45.77
CA GLY A 856 -4.92 -47.82 -45.70
C GLY A 856 -3.95 -48.06 -44.54
N ASP A 857 -3.10 -49.07 -44.70
CA ASP A 857 -2.11 -49.53 -43.71
C ASP A 857 -0.93 -48.54 -43.59
N TYR A 858 -0.57 -48.16 -42.36
CA TYR A 858 0.55 -47.25 -42.09
C TYR A 858 1.89 -47.72 -42.68
N LYS A 859 2.12 -49.03 -42.81
CA LYS A 859 3.33 -49.61 -43.43
C LYS A 859 3.40 -49.35 -44.94
N ASN A 860 2.26 -49.11 -45.57
CA ASN A 860 2.20 -48.75 -46.99
C ASN A 860 2.44 -47.25 -47.25
N ASN A 861 2.49 -46.42 -46.21
CA ASN A 861 2.72 -44.98 -46.30
C ASN A 861 4.14 -44.67 -46.83
N ASN A 862 4.25 -43.66 -47.70
CA ASN A 862 5.53 -43.21 -48.25
C ASN A 862 6.51 -42.70 -47.19
N ALA A 863 6.02 -42.11 -46.08
CA ALA A 863 6.85 -41.74 -44.94
C ALA A 863 7.46 -42.98 -44.27
N TYR A 864 6.63 -44.00 -43.98
CA TYR A 864 7.09 -45.27 -43.40
C TYR A 864 8.13 -45.96 -44.30
N LYS A 865 7.82 -46.10 -45.60
CA LYS A 865 8.74 -46.69 -46.60
C LYS A 865 10.07 -45.96 -46.64
N LYS A 866 10.05 -44.62 -46.68
CA LYS A 866 11.26 -43.78 -46.66
C LYS A 866 12.11 -44.04 -45.43
N PHE A 867 11.53 -44.08 -44.23
CA PHE A 867 12.30 -44.32 -43.00
C PHE A 867 12.77 -45.78 -42.86
N SER A 868 11.97 -46.76 -43.29
CA SER A 868 12.37 -48.17 -43.32
C SER A 868 13.60 -48.42 -44.21
N SER A 869 13.73 -47.66 -45.31
CA SER A 869 14.89 -47.74 -46.22
C SER A 869 16.18 -47.11 -45.68
N THR A 870 16.11 -46.29 -44.63
CA THR A 870 17.27 -45.66 -43.97
C THR A 870 17.83 -46.44 -42.78
N GLY A 871 17.26 -47.61 -42.46
CA GLY A 871 17.92 -48.66 -41.69
C GLY A 871 18.21 -48.37 -40.20
N LEU A 872 17.16 -48.25 -39.38
CA LEU A 872 17.22 -48.50 -37.92
C LEU A 872 15.82 -48.95 -37.46
N ASN A 873 15.65 -50.26 -37.23
CA ASN A 873 14.37 -50.87 -36.88
C ASN A 873 14.20 -50.95 -35.35
N ALA A 874 13.10 -50.42 -34.82
CA ALA A 874 12.90 -50.17 -33.39
C ALA A 874 12.68 -51.43 -32.51
N ASN A 875 12.60 -52.63 -33.11
CA ASN A 875 12.41 -53.90 -32.39
C ASN A 875 13.70 -54.69 -32.10
N ALA A 876 14.88 -54.14 -32.40
CA ALA A 876 16.14 -54.77 -32.06
C ALA A 876 16.37 -54.74 -30.53
N LYS A 877 16.19 -55.87 -29.85
CA LYS A 877 16.61 -56.03 -28.44
C LYS A 877 18.10 -55.71 -28.33
N VAL A 878 18.44 -54.63 -27.63
CA VAL A 878 19.80 -54.37 -27.17
C VAL A 878 20.12 -55.43 -26.11
N GLN A 879 21.09 -56.31 -26.40
CA GLN A 879 21.67 -57.19 -25.38
C GLN A 879 22.51 -56.36 -24.39
N PRO A 880 22.60 -56.78 -23.12
CA PRO A 880 23.03 -55.94 -21.99
C PRO A 880 24.48 -55.47 -22.08
#